data_AF-U4KLB7-F1
#
_entry.id   AF-U4KLB7-F1
#
_cell.length_a   1.000
_cell.length_b   1.000
_cell.length_c   1.000
_cell.angle_alpha   90.00
_cell.angle_beta   90.00
_cell.angle_gamma   90.00
#
_symmetry.space_group_name_H-M   'P 1'
#
loop_
_entity.id
_entity.type
_entity.pdbx_description
1 polymer ?
#
loop_
_entity_poly.entity_id
_entity_poly.type
_entity_poly.pdbx_seq_one_letter_code
_entity_poly.pdbx_strand_id
1 'polypeptide(L)'
;MKKVLALFLLGVTAILLASCGINNEQKIDEIFDSITLPTETKDNIVLIEKSEKYPDAKFTWTSNNTSSLTSKGVVNRKEVDVTVQLFLLVELNSAKKTKTYSIKVLKDDKEIVIPTIDYKQFNNPYGFASLGITDRTNAVAKEVSTEIEFLETLENKENKVIKITKDLNMGYLNVVKNLKAANKDETRIKELTENNSLYRRNPNIPMLHPVLIEEGVGQLILDGREDLMIYSENGITIKHLTTHIKGNSKNIVIRNIKFADIWEWDEKDRGQYKENDWDYFTLENVNGLWFDHLSFSNSYDGIIDAKNNVENVTLSYLDLNFVVTDFITVQMDMLENNRTEHPYYDELRNSASKEDITIVAASQKKGFNFGNTTDGSGFENITVTMHHIYAKNLQDRFPRLRKGDVHLYNVISDATDISKLRNIGIPIVSQAIVPTEQGAVLMENSVFKNIAEAIKTHQDSNLDSRYTGKYKVINSYHITGETVYKGSSDDENTLWIQSNTNAAKQPFYFRNWQTIPYKYLLEETAKLEESFDKNQAGVVQLTDFDWLKIDISLSENSSNRGQMILPEMISLDKVVLVKKADTYVPNFKVINFYGNKELLLNTDYTYTTNLELDTTVPGKYEIEYIITSKTDSTNIIKIVQTVIVYDETKENEIYAYNISDEQNEMINISLNLYMKKGNLHYLITDLENLSQDDILNHQDKKLVEINDTSMMLENIQSNRKKYIYLITETNELYSQIIKYDIVNEEVIEITTEEEFNQMLSEPITKGKYYKLMNNLDFTGKTMSISTIFEGVLDGNGFKVMNLTEKNLRKGIFEEIKNGVVKNITFENIKLTELNKSDRNGLLSGAISGKTTIYNIEFNKIEITAKKNKLGLITGEIRLDSRVEINNIKITDVKLSANKLTAFLVGELGSLSKVIIKDIYMDVAIINAPSNEGAGLIANMVTNSNLDISNVYATNIHVSASHNVGFIAGKVNSEVRLNANNIFVELITYEMKKANYNTMVGNNDGISTLGEKVFLKGITKKDGNKGLGESTYIANDIILDETWFTENLKDMLDSESWKYQDNGLILK
;
A
#
# COMPACT_ATOMS: atom_id res chain seq x y z
N MET A 1 75.11 62.33 -70.75
CA MET A 1 76.06 61.34 -71.29
C MET A 1 75.73 60.02 -70.64
N LYS A 2 74.98 59.21 -71.36
CA LYS A 2 75.49 58.20 -72.32
C LYS A 2 75.81 56.94 -71.53
N LYS A 3 74.85 56.02 -71.49
CA LYS A 3 74.71 54.95 -72.49
C LYS A 3 75.75 53.87 -72.20
N VAL A 4 75.24 52.69 -71.87
CA VAL A 4 75.86 51.42 -72.26
C VAL A 4 77.17 51.10 -71.52
N LEU A 5 77.01 50.57 -70.31
CA LEU A 5 77.63 49.27 -70.01
C LEU A 5 76.57 48.25 -69.56
N ALA A 6 75.40 48.37 -70.19
CA ALA A 6 74.51 47.25 -70.46
C ALA A 6 75.14 46.44 -71.59
N LEU A 7 75.80 45.30 -71.27
CA LEU A 7 75.95 44.12 -72.16
C LEU A 7 76.85 42.96 -71.66
N PHE A 8 77.43 42.97 -70.45
CA PHE A 8 78.35 41.87 -70.05
C PHE A 8 78.18 41.31 -68.63
N LEU A 9 76.95 41.30 -68.13
CA LEU A 9 76.50 40.20 -67.26
C LEU A 9 75.18 39.63 -67.80
N LEU A 10 75.14 39.54 -69.13
CA LEU A 10 74.05 39.04 -69.96
C LEU A 10 74.61 37.80 -70.66
N GLY A 11 74.79 36.73 -69.89
CA GLY A 11 75.33 35.46 -70.34
C GLY A 11 75.80 34.62 -69.14
N VAL A 12 75.10 33.51 -68.89
CA VAL A 12 75.30 32.57 -67.76
C VAL A 12 74.65 33.05 -66.45
N THR A 13 73.33 33.24 -66.40
CA THR A 13 72.40 32.14 -66.06
C THR A 13 71.11 32.27 -66.86
N ALA A 14 71.18 31.92 -68.13
CA ALA A 14 70.01 31.44 -68.84
C ALA A 14 70.10 29.92 -68.90
N ILE A 15 68.95 29.28 -68.62
CA ILE A 15 68.46 27.98 -69.11
C ILE A 15 68.30 26.89 -68.01
N LEU A 16 67.01 26.71 -67.64
CA LEU A 16 66.33 25.57 -67.00
C LEU A 16 66.37 25.57 -65.45
N LEU A 17 65.29 25.88 -64.73
CA LEU A 17 63.98 25.22 -64.80
C LEU A 17 62.83 26.22 -64.63
N ALA A 18 61.85 26.09 -65.51
CA ALA A 18 60.51 26.58 -65.29
C ALA A 18 59.93 25.93 -64.02
N SER A 19 59.43 26.76 -63.11
CA SER A 19 58.41 26.36 -62.16
C SER A 19 57.50 27.56 -61.98
N CYS A 20 56.41 27.60 -62.75
CA CYS A 20 55.18 28.22 -62.26
C CYS A 20 54.84 27.50 -60.95
N GLY A 21 55.31 28.05 -59.83
CA GLY A 21 54.88 27.61 -58.52
C GLY A 21 53.44 28.05 -58.37
N ILE A 22 52.50 27.17 -58.73
CA ILE A 22 51.07 27.31 -58.45
C ILE A 22 50.95 27.69 -56.96
N ASN A 23 50.39 28.86 -56.66
CA ASN A 23 50.18 29.30 -55.28
C ASN A 23 49.32 28.25 -54.55
N ASN A 24 49.52 28.01 -53.25
CA ASN A 24 48.81 26.96 -52.51
C ASN A 24 47.28 27.09 -52.63
N GLU A 25 46.74 28.30 -52.78
CA GLU A 25 45.31 28.51 -53.07
C GLU A 25 44.89 27.97 -54.44
N GLN A 26 45.70 28.14 -55.49
CA GLN A 26 45.41 27.55 -56.80
C GLN A 26 45.53 26.02 -56.77
N LYS A 27 46.45 25.46 -55.96
CA LYS A 27 46.51 24.01 -55.73
C LYS A 27 45.25 23.49 -55.02
N ILE A 28 44.71 24.27 -54.07
CA ILE A 28 43.44 23.95 -53.42
C ILE A 28 42.26 24.05 -54.41
N ASP A 29 42.28 25.03 -55.33
CA ASP A 29 41.27 25.10 -56.40
C ASP A 29 41.36 23.87 -57.33
N GLU A 30 42.57 23.42 -57.70
CA GLU A 30 42.75 22.17 -58.44
C GLU A 30 42.24 20.94 -57.68
N ILE A 31 42.42 20.89 -56.35
CA ILE A 31 41.82 19.85 -55.50
C ILE A 31 40.30 19.91 -55.61
N PHE A 32 39.70 21.08 -55.47
CA PHE A 32 38.26 21.26 -55.57
C PHE A 32 37.67 20.93 -56.93
N ASP A 33 38.42 21.15 -58.01
CA ASP A 33 37.99 20.83 -59.37
C ASP A 33 38.12 19.33 -59.67
N SER A 34 38.96 18.61 -58.92
CA SER A 34 39.08 17.15 -59.00
C SER A 34 37.97 16.38 -58.28
N ILE A 35 37.25 17.02 -57.36
CA ILE A 35 36.20 16.37 -56.55
C ILE A 35 34.88 16.40 -57.32
N THR A 36 34.37 15.22 -57.66
CA THR A 36 33.04 15.06 -58.24
C THR A 36 32.14 14.35 -57.23
N LEU A 37 31.06 15.00 -56.81
CA LEU A 37 30.02 14.42 -55.97
C LEU A 37 28.72 14.31 -56.78
N PRO A 38 27.86 13.32 -56.50
CA PRO A 38 26.58 13.21 -57.18
C PRO A 38 25.68 14.39 -56.79
N THR A 39 24.88 14.90 -57.73
CA THR A 39 23.89 15.96 -57.47
C THR A 39 22.67 15.44 -56.71
N GLU A 40 22.43 14.13 -56.78
CA GLU A 40 21.40 13.42 -56.02
C GLU A 40 21.89 12.01 -55.64
N THR A 41 21.45 11.45 -54.50
CA THR A 41 21.89 10.11 -54.08
C THR A 41 20.84 9.35 -53.28
N LYS A 42 20.86 8.01 -53.42
CA LYS A 42 20.19 7.04 -52.54
C LYS A 42 21.18 6.16 -51.77
N ASP A 43 22.45 6.20 -52.15
CA ASP A 43 23.50 5.29 -51.69
C ASP A 43 24.58 6.05 -50.92
N ASN A 44 25.32 5.35 -50.06
CA ASN A 44 26.48 5.91 -49.38
C ASN A 44 27.43 6.56 -50.39
N ILE A 45 27.82 7.80 -50.11
CA ILE A 45 28.77 8.54 -50.93
C ILE A 45 30.18 8.35 -50.37
N VAL A 46 31.14 8.17 -51.26
CA VAL A 46 32.55 8.12 -50.88
C VAL A 46 33.09 9.55 -50.88
N LEU A 47 33.31 10.10 -49.69
CA LEU A 47 33.94 11.41 -49.55
C LEU A 47 35.46 11.27 -49.64
N ILE A 48 36.09 12.13 -50.44
CA ILE A 48 37.54 12.14 -50.59
C ILE A 48 38.19 12.64 -49.30
N GLU A 49 39.13 11.86 -48.77
CA GLU A 49 39.86 12.16 -47.54
C GLU A 49 41.28 12.68 -47.80
N LYS A 50 41.80 12.53 -49.03
CA LYS A 50 43.15 12.95 -49.45
C LYS A 50 43.22 13.24 -50.94
N SER A 51 44.13 14.12 -51.35
CA SER A 51 44.44 14.35 -52.78
C SER A 51 45.60 13.45 -53.22
N GLU A 52 45.47 12.80 -54.37
CA GLU A 52 46.59 12.05 -55.00
C GLU A 52 47.71 12.98 -55.48
N LYS A 53 47.33 14.17 -55.97
CA LYS A 53 48.26 15.17 -56.51
C LYS A 53 48.94 16.00 -55.41
N TYR A 54 48.25 16.20 -54.28
CA TYR A 54 48.75 16.96 -53.13
C TYR A 54 48.50 16.21 -51.81
N PRO A 55 49.31 15.17 -51.50
CA PRO A 55 49.08 14.29 -50.34
C PRO A 55 49.10 15.01 -48.99
N ASP A 56 49.77 16.17 -48.91
CA ASP A 56 49.89 16.97 -47.68
C ASP A 56 48.65 17.83 -47.37
N ALA A 57 47.65 17.85 -48.25
CA ALA A 57 46.41 18.60 -48.03
C ALA A 57 45.50 17.87 -47.03
N LYS A 58 45.00 18.59 -46.02
CA LYS A 58 44.05 18.06 -45.03
C LYS A 58 42.62 18.40 -45.40
N PHE A 59 41.73 17.42 -45.28
CA PHE A 59 40.31 17.52 -45.65
C PHE A 59 39.45 17.49 -44.39
N THR A 60 38.42 18.32 -44.32
CA THR A 60 37.43 18.28 -43.25
C THR A 60 36.04 18.52 -43.82
N TRP A 61 35.17 17.52 -43.71
CA TRP A 61 33.79 17.56 -44.19
C TRP A 61 32.82 17.89 -43.06
N THR A 62 31.83 18.74 -43.32
CA THR A 62 30.68 18.99 -42.44
C THR A 62 29.38 19.02 -43.25
N SER A 63 28.26 18.73 -42.60
CA SER A 63 26.92 18.68 -43.22
C SER A 63 25.96 19.59 -42.47
N ASN A 64 25.10 20.33 -43.19
CA ASN A 64 24.02 21.09 -42.56
C ASN A 64 22.82 20.22 -42.14
N ASN A 65 22.79 18.95 -42.55
CA ASN A 65 21.70 18.02 -42.24
C ASN A 65 22.26 16.59 -42.06
N THR A 66 22.91 16.38 -40.92
CA THR A 66 23.50 15.07 -40.53
C THR A 66 22.46 13.97 -40.34
N SER A 67 21.18 14.33 -40.19
CA SER A 67 20.08 13.38 -40.10
C SER A 67 19.76 12.70 -41.44
N SER A 68 20.15 13.32 -42.56
CA SER A 68 19.89 12.84 -43.93
C SER A 68 21.18 12.44 -44.67
N LEU A 69 22.29 13.12 -44.40
CA LEU A 69 23.61 12.78 -44.93
C LEU A 69 24.71 13.24 -43.97
N THR A 70 25.51 12.29 -43.49
CA THR A 70 26.58 12.55 -42.52
C THR A 70 27.84 13.11 -43.17
N SER A 71 28.72 13.72 -42.37
CA SER A 71 30.05 14.18 -42.82
C SER A 71 31.02 13.05 -43.20
N LYS A 72 30.63 11.77 -43.01
CA LYS A 72 31.37 10.59 -43.47
C LYS A 72 30.80 9.99 -44.77
N GLY A 73 29.77 10.63 -45.35
CA GLY A 73 29.14 10.16 -46.57
C GLY A 73 28.09 9.06 -46.38
N VAL A 74 27.68 8.77 -45.14
CA VAL A 74 26.56 7.87 -44.88
C VAL A 74 25.24 8.59 -45.18
N VAL A 75 24.42 8.00 -46.06
CA VAL A 75 23.11 8.55 -46.47
C VAL A 75 22.00 7.90 -45.65
N ASN A 76 21.23 8.71 -44.94
CA ASN A 76 20.05 8.30 -44.18
C ASN A 76 18.80 8.89 -44.85
N ARG A 77 18.15 8.13 -45.73
CA ARG A 77 17.02 8.64 -46.51
C ARG A 77 15.82 8.99 -45.63
N LYS A 78 15.07 10.01 -46.04
CA LYS A 78 13.83 10.47 -45.38
C LYS A 78 12.62 10.11 -46.26
N GLU A 79 11.41 10.40 -45.77
CA GLU A 79 10.16 10.18 -46.52
C GLU A 79 9.96 11.18 -47.67
N VAL A 80 10.64 12.32 -47.58
CA VAL A 80 10.69 13.35 -48.63
C VAL A 80 12.10 13.52 -49.12
N ASP A 81 12.23 14.03 -50.35
CA ASP A 81 13.53 14.43 -50.87
C ASP A 81 14.08 15.59 -50.02
N VAL A 82 15.34 15.46 -49.59
CA VAL A 82 16.01 16.48 -48.78
C VAL A 82 17.24 16.98 -49.50
N THR A 83 17.35 18.30 -49.67
CA THR A 83 18.59 18.92 -50.17
C THR A 83 19.53 19.18 -49.01
N VAL A 84 20.69 18.53 -49.04
CA VAL A 84 21.74 18.66 -48.03
C VAL A 84 22.93 19.44 -48.62
N GLN A 85 23.53 20.32 -47.82
CA GLN A 85 24.78 20.99 -48.14
C GLN A 85 25.93 20.35 -47.36
N LEU A 86 26.94 19.90 -48.10
CA LEU A 86 28.22 19.47 -47.57
C LEU A 86 29.27 20.57 -47.75
N PHE A 87 29.98 20.89 -46.69
CA PHE A 87 31.09 21.85 -46.72
C PHE A 87 32.39 21.07 -46.60
N LEU A 88 33.28 21.24 -47.57
CA LEU A 88 34.66 20.75 -47.50
C LEU A 88 35.61 21.90 -47.23
N LEU A 89 36.31 21.85 -46.11
CA LEU A 89 37.49 22.65 -45.82
C LEU A 89 38.74 21.89 -46.26
N VAL A 90 39.58 22.53 -47.09
CA VAL A 90 40.92 22.02 -47.45
C VAL A 90 41.98 22.96 -46.89
N GLU A 91 42.95 22.38 -46.18
CA GLU A 91 44.13 23.09 -45.65
C GLU A 91 45.42 22.54 -46.27
N LEU A 92 46.24 23.41 -46.86
CA LEU A 92 47.54 23.06 -47.44
C LEU A 92 48.56 24.16 -47.14
N ASN A 93 49.61 23.85 -46.37
CA ASN A 93 50.71 24.77 -46.04
C ASN A 93 50.21 26.16 -45.59
N SER A 94 49.31 26.18 -44.60
CA SER A 94 48.67 27.36 -43.99
C SER A 94 47.62 28.09 -44.84
N ALA A 95 47.43 27.74 -46.11
CA ALA A 95 46.29 28.22 -46.90
C ALA A 95 45.04 27.37 -46.61
N LYS A 96 43.87 28.02 -46.48
CA LYS A 96 42.58 27.38 -46.18
C LYS A 96 41.51 27.91 -47.13
N LYS A 97 40.73 27.01 -47.75
CA LYS A 97 39.50 27.36 -48.46
C LYS A 97 38.40 26.35 -48.15
N THR A 98 37.16 26.81 -48.24
CA THR A 98 35.96 25.97 -48.11
C THR A 98 35.19 25.97 -49.42
N LYS A 99 34.69 24.82 -49.86
CA LYS A 99 33.75 24.68 -50.98
C LYS A 99 32.49 23.96 -50.51
N THR A 100 31.34 24.43 -50.96
CA THR A 100 30.04 23.84 -50.65
C THR A 100 29.55 22.99 -51.82
N TYR A 101 29.02 21.82 -51.51
CA TYR A 101 28.38 20.90 -52.45
C TYR A 101 26.92 20.70 -52.02
N SER A 102 25.99 20.89 -52.95
CA SER A 102 24.57 20.59 -52.71
C SER A 102 24.24 19.23 -53.28
N ILE A 103 23.72 18.34 -52.44
CA ILE A 103 23.32 16.98 -52.81
C ILE A 103 21.87 16.78 -52.41
N LYS A 104 21.04 16.35 -53.34
CA LYS A 104 19.66 15.96 -53.09
C LYS A 104 19.62 14.50 -52.63
N VAL A 105 19.44 14.25 -51.34
CA VAL A 105 19.16 12.91 -50.82
C VAL A 105 17.74 12.56 -51.20
N LEU A 106 17.58 11.57 -52.08
CA LEU A 106 16.27 11.15 -52.53
C LEU A 106 15.56 10.37 -51.42
N LYS A 107 14.24 10.48 -51.40
CA LYS A 107 13.41 9.74 -50.45
C LYS A 107 13.65 8.22 -50.54
N ASP A 108 13.30 7.49 -49.49
CA ASP A 108 13.29 6.04 -49.54
C ASP A 108 12.17 5.56 -50.48
N ASP A 109 12.51 4.78 -51.51
CA ASP A 109 11.56 4.19 -52.48
C ASP A 109 10.94 2.88 -51.97
N LYS A 110 11.04 2.57 -50.67
CA LYS A 110 10.18 1.54 -50.08
C LYS A 110 8.74 1.88 -50.49
N GLU A 111 8.12 0.98 -51.26
CA GLU A 111 6.68 1.03 -51.47
C GLU A 111 6.06 1.24 -50.10
N ILE A 112 5.32 2.35 -49.95
CA ILE A 112 4.34 2.46 -48.87
C ILE A 112 3.30 1.40 -49.20
N VAL A 113 3.59 0.16 -48.82
CA VAL A 113 2.54 -0.79 -48.48
C VAL A 113 1.84 -0.09 -47.34
N ILE A 114 0.69 0.54 -47.62
CA ILE A 114 -0.23 0.95 -46.57
C ILE A 114 -0.42 -0.33 -45.76
N PRO A 115 0.07 -0.39 -44.51
CA PRO A 115 -0.05 -1.59 -43.72
C PRO A 115 -1.55 -1.88 -43.65
N THR A 116 -1.97 -3.06 -44.11
CA THR A 116 -3.33 -3.49 -43.87
C THR A 116 -3.46 -3.64 -42.36
N ILE A 117 -4.12 -2.67 -41.71
CA ILE A 117 -4.39 -2.68 -40.27
C ILE A 117 -5.04 -4.03 -39.96
N ASP A 118 -4.45 -4.78 -39.03
CA ASP A 118 -5.02 -6.06 -38.62
C ASP A 118 -6.15 -5.80 -37.62
N TYR A 119 -7.33 -5.47 -38.15
CA TYR A 119 -8.54 -5.23 -37.35
C TYR A 119 -8.90 -6.39 -36.42
N LYS A 120 -8.38 -7.61 -36.65
CA LYS A 120 -8.59 -8.73 -35.73
C LYS A 120 -7.92 -8.44 -34.39
N GLN A 121 -6.79 -7.74 -34.37
CA GLN A 121 -6.09 -7.42 -33.14
C GLN A 121 -6.83 -6.36 -32.31
N PHE A 122 -7.42 -5.37 -32.96
CA PHE A 122 -8.18 -4.32 -32.27
C PHE A 122 -9.52 -4.83 -31.73
N ASN A 123 -10.09 -5.89 -32.30
CA ASN A 123 -11.30 -6.49 -31.75
C ASN A 123 -11.05 -7.30 -30.48
N ASN A 124 -9.79 -7.58 -30.12
CA ASN A 124 -9.47 -8.49 -29.04
C ASN A 124 -8.77 -7.78 -27.87
N PRO A 125 -9.25 -7.95 -26.63
CA PRO A 125 -8.55 -7.43 -25.46
C PRO A 125 -7.24 -8.16 -25.14
N TYR A 126 -6.97 -9.37 -25.68
CA TYR A 126 -5.78 -10.19 -25.44
C TYR A 126 -5.20 -10.11 -24.00
N GLY A 127 -6.09 -10.21 -23.01
CA GLY A 127 -5.77 -9.89 -21.63
C GLY A 127 -6.88 -10.28 -20.68
N PHE A 128 -6.67 -10.02 -19.38
CA PHE A 128 -7.60 -10.43 -18.33
C PHE A 128 -9.01 -9.85 -18.51
N ALA A 129 -9.18 -8.70 -19.17
CA ALA A 129 -10.51 -8.17 -19.46
C ALA A 129 -11.39 -9.15 -20.25
N SER A 130 -10.81 -10.03 -21.09
CA SER A 130 -11.53 -11.10 -21.81
C SER A 130 -12.33 -12.04 -20.89
N LEU A 131 -11.99 -12.11 -19.60
CA LEU A 131 -12.67 -12.94 -18.61
C LEU A 131 -13.91 -12.25 -18.00
N GLY A 132 -14.02 -10.93 -18.14
CA GLY A 132 -15.04 -10.12 -17.46
C GLY A 132 -15.86 -9.20 -18.37
N ILE A 133 -15.48 -9.06 -19.65
CA ILE A 133 -16.21 -8.23 -20.62
C ILE A 133 -17.00 -9.05 -21.64
N THR A 134 -17.97 -8.42 -22.31
CA THR A 134 -18.78 -9.05 -23.36
C THR A 134 -18.80 -8.24 -24.65
N ASP A 135 -19.22 -8.85 -25.76
CA ASP A 135 -19.39 -8.18 -27.05
C ASP A 135 -20.44 -7.05 -27.00
N ARG A 136 -20.29 -6.01 -27.85
CA ARG A 136 -21.23 -4.89 -27.99
C ARG A 136 -21.80 -4.74 -29.40
N THR A 137 -21.44 -5.60 -30.36
CA THR A 137 -21.89 -5.51 -31.77
C THR A 137 -23.41 -5.29 -31.94
N ASN A 138 -24.24 -5.89 -31.09
CA ASN A 138 -25.70 -5.79 -31.17
C ASN A 138 -26.31 -4.64 -30.35
N ALA A 139 -25.49 -3.81 -29.70
CA ALA A 139 -25.96 -2.72 -28.86
C ALA A 139 -26.22 -1.44 -29.67
N VAL A 140 -27.15 -0.61 -29.20
CA VAL A 140 -27.46 0.68 -29.83
C VAL A 140 -26.67 1.79 -29.15
N ALA A 141 -25.78 2.45 -29.89
CA ALA A 141 -25.01 3.58 -29.40
C ALA A 141 -25.86 4.85 -29.29
N LYS A 142 -25.71 5.58 -28.18
CA LYS A 142 -26.20 6.96 -28.02
C LYS A 142 -25.09 7.92 -28.39
N GLU A 143 -25.30 8.71 -29.44
CA GLU A 143 -24.35 9.73 -29.87
C GLU A 143 -24.48 10.99 -29.02
N VAL A 144 -23.34 11.54 -28.61
CA VAL A 144 -23.24 12.79 -27.85
C VAL A 144 -22.15 13.67 -28.44
N SER A 145 -22.32 14.98 -28.36
CA SER A 145 -21.44 15.97 -28.97
C SER A 145 -21.11 17.16 -28.07
N THR A 146 -21.68 17.21 -26.87
CA THR A 146 -21.45 18.26 -25.86
C THR A 146 -21.33 17.65 -24.46
N GLU A 147 -20.78 18.41 -23.51
CA GLU A 147 -20.61 17.94 -22.13
C GLU A 147 -21.96 17.64 -21.47
N ILE A 148 -22.97 18.44 -21.75
CA ILE A 148 -24.32 18.27 -21.19
C ILE A 148 -24.97 17.00 -21.75
N GLU A 149 -24.91 16.79 -23.08
CA GLU A 149 -25.44 15.56 -23.71
C GLU A 149 -24.74 14.31 -23.17
N PHE A 150 -23.43 14.37 -22.97
CA PHE A 150 -22.65 13.28 -22.39
C PHE A 150 -23.12 12.96 -20.96
N LEU A 151 -23.22 13.96 -20.09
CA LEU A 151 -23.64 13.77 -18.69
C LEU A 151 -25.09 13.28 -18.58
N GLU A 152 -26.03 13.87 -19.31
CA GLU A 152 -27.44 13.47 -19.30
C GLU A 152 -27.65 12.07 -19.87
N THR A 153 -26.92 11.72 -20.94
CA THR A 153 -26.94 10.36 -21.49
C THR A 153 -26.37 9.36 -20.49
N LEU A 154 -25.26 9.71 -19.84
CA LEU A 154 -24.61 8.83 -18.90
C LEU A 154 -25.48 8.62 -17.66
N GLU A 155 -26.10 9.64 -17.07
CA GLU A 155 -26.97 9.56 -15.88
C GLU A 155 -28.00 8.42 -15.96
N ASN A 156 -28.55 8.17 -17.14
CA ASN A 156 -29.41 7.02 -17.38
C ASN A 156 -28.60 5.70 -17.47
N LYS A 157 -28.71 4.86 -16.43
CA LYS A 157 -28.02 3.54 -16.34
C LYS A 157 -28.45 2.51 -17.40
N GLU A 158 -29.57 2.74 -18.09
CA GLU A 158 -30.02 1.91 -19.21
C GLU A 158 -29.21 2.16 -20.49
N ASN A 159 -28.57 3.33 -20.61
CA ASN A 159 -27.67 3.61 -21.72
C ASN A 159 -26.37 2.83 -21.51
N LYS A 160 -26.17 1.78 -22.32
CA LYS A 160 -25.01 0.89 -22.26
C LYS A 160 -23.87 1.29 -23.19
N VAL A 161 -24.15 2.00 -24.28
CA VAL A 161 -23.15 2.38 -25.28
C VAL A 161 -23.28 3.86 -25.59
N ILE A 162 -22.20 4.61 -25.39
CA ILE A 162 -22.13 6.05 -25.61
C ILE A 162 -21.00 6.34 -26.59
N LYS A 163 -21.35 6.96 -27.72
CA LYS A 163 -20.42 7.39 -28.77
C LYS A 163 -20.22 8.90 -28.68
N ILE A 164 -18.99 9.33 -28.43
CA ILE A 164 -18.64 10.74 -28.37
C ILE A 164 -18.12 11.19 -29.74
N THR A 165 -18.75 12.23 -30.29
CA THR A 165 -18.51 12.68 -31.67
C THR A 165 -17.69 13.96 -31.78
N LYS A 166 -17.48 14.67 -30.66
CA LYS A 166 -16.69 15.90 -30.59
C LYS A 166 -15.89 15.95 -29.29
N ASP A 167 -14.84 16.76 -29.28
CA ASP A 167 -14.05 17.06 -28.09
C ASP A 167 -14.93 17.65 -26.98
N LEU A 168 -14.64 17.29 -25.74
CA LEU A 168 -15.37 17.72 -24.54
C LEU A 168 -14.42 18.44 -23.58
N ASN A 169 -14.80 19.64 -23.12
CA ASN A 169 -14.12 20.33 -22.03
C ASN A 169 -14.88 20.08 -20.73
N MET A 170 -14.46 19.07 -19.98
CA MET A 170 -15.10 18.64 -18.74
C MET A 170 -14.53 19.37 -17.52
N GLY A 171 -14.03 20.60 -17.70
CA GLY A 171 -13.70 21.47 -16.58
C GLY A 171 -14.95 21.82 -15.79
N TYR A 172 -14.88 21.75 -14.45
CA TYR A 172 -16.06 21.98 -13.61
C TYR A 172 -16.73 23.33 -13.86
N LEU A 173 -15.94 24.41 -13.95
CA LEU A 173 -16.47 25.76 -14.18
C LEU A 173 -17.02 25.89 -15.60
N ASN A 174 -16.40 25.25 -16.59
CA ASN A 174 -16.92 25.18 -17.97
C ASN A 174 -18.29 24.50 -18.04
N VAL A 175 -18.42 23.32 -17.44
CA VAL A 175 -19.68 22.56 -17.45
C VAL A 175 -20.79 23.33 -16.76
N VAL A 176 -20.51 23.96 -15.61
CA VAL A 176 -21.49 24.82 -14.92
C VAL A 176 -21.90 26.02 -15.78
N LYS A 177 -20.94 26.66 -16.47
CA LYS A 177 -21.21 27.76 -17.41
C LYS A 177 -22.10 27.30 -18.57
N ASN A 178 -21.82 26.13 -19.15
CA ASN A 178 -22.61 25.56 -20.25
C ASN A 178 -24.02 25.17 -19.80
N LEU A 179 -24.19 24.57 -18.61
CA LEU A 179 -25.52 24.25 -18.05
C LEU A 179 -26.37 25.51 -17.85
N LYS A 180 -25.77 26.60 -17.36
CA LYS A 180 -26.45 27.90 -17.24
C LYS A 180 -26.83 28.49 -18.60
N ALA A 181 -25.92 28.43 -19.58
CA ALA A 181 -26.20 28.88 -20.95
C ALA A 181 -27.31 28.06 -21.64
N ALA A 182 -27.45 26.79 -21.28
CA ALA A 182 -28.54 25.91 -21.71
C ALA A 182 -29.86 26.12 -20.94
N ASN A 183 -29.98 27.17 -20.12
CA ASN A 183 -31.14 27.51 -19.31
C ASN A 183 -31.58 26.38 -18.33
N LYS A 184 -30.64 25.56 -17.83
CA LYS A 184 -30.93 24.63 -16.74
C LYS A 184 -31.10 25.43 -15.44
N ASP A 185 -32.12 25.10 -14.65
CA ASP A 185 -32.35 25.76 -13.37
C ASP A 185 -31.31 25.35 -12.30
N GLU A 186 -31.29 26.08 -11.19
CA GLU A 186 -30.31 25.89 -10.12
C GLU A 186 -30.42 24.51 -9.47
N THR A 187 -31.62 23.92 -9.42
CA THR A 187 -31.86 22.58 -8.89
C THR A 187 -31.19 21.54 -9.79
N ARG A 188 -31.43 21.59 -11.10
CA ARG A 188 -30.85 20.66 -12.07
C ARG A 188 -29.33 20.76 -12.15
N ILE A 189 -28.79 21.97 -12.03
CA ILE A 189 -27.34 22.17 -11.93
C ILE A 189 -26.79 21.43 -10.72
N LYS A 190 -27.39 21.61 -9.54
CA LYS A 190 -26.94 20.96 -8.29
C LYS A 190 -27.07 19.44 -8.36
N GLU A 191 -28.14 18.90 -8.92
CA GLU A 191 -28.31 17.45 -9.14
C GLU A 191 -27.17 16.84 -9.96
N LEU A 192 -26.71 17.56 -10.99
CA LEU A 192 -25.64 17.09 -11.86
C LEU A 192 -24.23 17.38 -11.33
N THR A 193 -24.06 18.23 -10.31
CA THR A 193 -22.75 18.79 -9.93
C THR A 193 -22.41 18.75 -8.44
N GLU A 194 -23.37 18.51 -7.54
CA GLU A 194 -23.21 18.50 -6.08
C GLU A 194 -23.59 17.14 -5.46
N ASN A 195 -22.96 16.81 -4.31
CA ASN A 195 -23.27 15.70 -3.37
C ASN A 195 -23.87 14.41 -3.98
N ASN A 196 -23.05 13.37 -4.11
CA ASN A 196 -23.40 12.04 -4.68
C ASN A 196 -23.84 12.06 -6.16
N SER A 197 -23.69 13.19 -6.84
CA SER A 197 -23.86 13.29 -8.30
C SER A 197 -22.85 12.44 -9.07
N LEU A 198 -23.22 12.09 -10.31
CA LEU A 198 -22.38 11.36 -11.24
C LEU A 198 -21.16 12.18 -11.69
N TYR A 199 -21.26 13.51 -11.67
CA TYR A 199 -20.22 14.44 -12.04
C TYR A 199 -20.13 15.55 -10.99
N ARG A 200 -18.93 15.98 -10.61
CA ARG A 200 -18.76 16.99 -9.57
C ARG A 200 -17.45 17.74 -9.74
N ARG A 201 -17.26 18.80 -8.95
CA ARG A 201 -15.95 19.43 -8.83
C ARG A 201 -14.97 18.43 -8.22
N ASN A 202 -13.75 18.34 -8.75
CA ASN A 202 -12.70 17.64 -8.04
C ASN A 202 -12.51 18.31 -6.65
N PRO A 203 -12.37 17.53 -5.55
CA PRO A 203 -12.17 18.09 -4.22
C PRO A 203 -10.96 19.02 -4.13
N ASN A 204 -9.89 18.67 -4.84
CA ASN A 204 -8.67 19.45 -4.95
C ASN A 204 -8.79 20.35 -6.19
N ILE A 205 -8.71 21.66 -5.98
CA ILE A 205 -8.95 22.66 -7.02
C ILE A 205 -7.62 23.19 -7.57
N PRO A 206 -7.58 23.60 -8.86
CA PRO A 206 -6.37 24.17 -9.45
C PRO A 206 -5.87 25.40 -8.72
N MET A 207 -4.56 25.47 -8.54
CA MET A 207 -3.90 26.54 -7.81
C MET A 207 -3.03 27.42 -8.70
N LEU A 208 -2.54 26.89 -9.84
CA LEU A 208 -1.48 27.55 -10.58
C LEU A 208 -1.65 27.57 -12.10
N HIS A 209 -2.17 26.51 -12.72
CA HIS A 209 -2.26 26.49 -14.18
C HIS A 209 -3.34 27.48 -14.69
N PRO A 210 -3.01 28.48 -15.54
CA PRO A 210 -3.96 29.52 -15.95
C PRO A 210 -5.26 28.97 -16.54
N VAL A 211 -5.15 28.00 -17.46
CA VAL A 211 -6.32 27.34 -18.07
C VAL A 211 -7.16 26.58 -17.03
N LEU A 212 -6.54 25.84 -16.10
CA LEU A 212 -7.29 25.06 -15.11
C LEU A 212 -7.95 25.95 -14.06
N ILE A 213 -7.36 27.10 -13.72
CA ILE A 213 -7.98 28.09 -12.84
C ILE A 213 -9.27 28.63 -13.47
N GLU A 214 -9.27 28.89 -14.78
CA GLU A 214 -10.44 29.38 -15.51
C GLU A 214 -11.51 28.30 -15.70
N GLU A 215 -11.10 27.10 -16.11
CA GLU A 215 -12.00 26.03 -16.55
C GLU A 215 -12.41 25.08 -15.41
N GLY A 216 -11.59 24.97 -14.37
CA GLY A 216 -11.70 24.00 -13.28
C GLY A 216 -11.35 22.56 -13.70
N VAL A 217 -11.30 21.65 -12.72
CA VAL A 217 -11.14 20.20 -12.94
C VAL A 217 -12.39 19.47 -12.48
N GLY A 218 -12.98 18.69 -13.39
CA GLY A 218 -14.15 17.84 -13.13
C GLY A 218 -13.77 16.47 -12.56
N GLN A 219 -14.72 15.83 -11.90
CA GLN A 219 -14.63 14.45 -11.45
C GLN A 219 -15.89 13.69 -11.82
N LEU A 220 -15.73 12.66 -12.66
CA LEU A 220 -16.76 11.70 -13.04
C LEU A 220 -16.76 10.51 -12.07
N ILE A 221 -17.93 10.08 -11.62
CA ILE A 221 -18.13 8.96 -10.71
C ILE A 221 -18.97 7.89 -11.42
N LEU A 222 -18.33 6.77 -11.79
CA LEU A 222 -18.99 5.59 -12.33
C LEU A 222 -19.21 4.58 -11.20
N ASP A 223 -20.32 4.72 -10.48
CA ASP A 223 -20.65 3.92 -9.30
C ASP A 223 -21.70 2.84 -9.60
N GLY A 224 -21.31 1.56 -9.45
CA GLY A 224 -22.17 0.40 -9.71
C GLY A 224 -22.71 0.40 -11.14
N ARG A 225 -21.83 0.65 -12.10
CA ARG A 225 -22.09 0.56 -13.54
C ARG A 225 -21.84 -0.85 -14.04
N GLU A 226 -22.74 -1.32 -14.90
CA GLU A 226 -22.64 -2.62 -15.56
C GLU A 226 -22.86 -2.45 -17.05
N ASP A 227 -22.04 -3.15 -17.84
CA ASP A 227 -22.13 -3.26 -19.31
C ASP A 227 -21.92 -1.94 -20.08
N LEU A 228 -21.19 -0.98 -19.51
CA LEU A 228 -20.98 0.34 -20.10
C LEU A 228 -19.84 0.34 -21.12
N MET A 229 -20.08 0.93 -22.29
CA MET A 229 -19.07 1.28 -23.28
C MET A 229 -19.10 2.78 -23.57
N ILE A 230 -17.94 3.44 -23.49
CA ILE A 230 -17.75 4.84 -23.92
C ILE A 230 -16.66 4.84 -24.99
N TYR A 231 -16.97 5.32 -26.19
CA TYR A 231 -15.97 5.31 -27.27
C TYR A 231 -16.12 6.49 -28.24
N SER A 232 -15.15 6.63 -29.14
CA SER A 232 -15.24 7.49 -30.31
C SER A 232 -14.83 6.76 -31.57
N GLU A 233 -15.34 7.17 -32.73
CA GLU A 233 -14.84 6.73 -34.04
C GLU A 233 -13.66 7.58 -34.53
N ASN A 234 -13.54 8.81 -34.00
CA ASN A 234 -12.68 9.85 -34.56
C ASN A 234 -11.49 10.22 -33.66
N GLY A 235 -11.31 9.54 -32.52
CA GLY A 235 -10.21 9.85 -31.61
C GLY A 235 -10.35 11.19 -30.90
N ILE A 236 -11.53 11.49 -30.34
CA ILE A 236 -11.82 12.78 -29.69
C ILE A 236 -11.02 12.99 -28.41
N THR A 237 -10.90 14.25 -27.98
CA THR A 237 -10.27 14.65 -26.72
C THR A 237 -11.29 14.99 -25.63
N ILE A 238 -11.11 14.43 -24.44
CA ILE A 238 -11.78 14.84 -23.20
C ILE A 238 -10.75 15.57 -22.32
N LYS A 239 -10.97 16.85 -22.07
CA LYS A 239 -10.09 17.69 -21.25
C LYS A 239 -10.58 17.84 -19.82
N HIS A 240 -9.64 18.04 -18.90
CA HIS A 240 -9.88 18.52 -17.53
C HIS A 240 -10.74 17.57 -16.66
N LEU A 241 -10.67 16.25 -16.91
CA LEU A 241 -11.50 15.25 -16.25
C LEU A 241 -10.68 14.22 -15.46
N THR A 242 -11.07 14.01 -14.20
CA THR A 242 -10.72 12.84 -13.39
C THR A 242 -11.89 11.87 -13.34
N THR A 243 -11.66 10.56 -13.25
CA THR A 243 -12.74 9.55 -13.22
C THR A 243 -12.52 8.51 -12.12
N HIS A 244 -13.51 8.30 -11.26
CA HIS A 244 -13.52 7.22 -10.26
C HIS A 244 -14.54 6.15 -10.65
N ILE A 245 -14.06 4.95 -10.96
CA ILE A 245 -14.89 3.78 -11.27
C ILE A 245 -14.94 2.90 -10.02
N LYS A 246 -16.15 2.71 -9.47
CA LYS A 246 -16.31 2.05 -8.17
C LYS A 246 -17.64 1.32 -7.99
N GLY A 247 -17.82 0.76 -6.80
CA GLY A 247 -19.12 0.26 -6.34
C GLY A 247 -19.53 -1.06 -6.99
N ASN A 248 -18.58 -1.98 -7.14
CA ASN A 248 -18.76 -3.27 -7.83
C ASN A 248 -19.12 -3.09 -9.31
N SER A 249 -18.55 -2.05 -9.93
CA SER A 249 -18.67 -1.82 -11.35
C SER A 249 -18.09 -2.97 -12.16
N LYS A 250 -18.74 -3.37 -13.25
CA LYS A 250 -18.30 -4.51 -14.06
C LYS A 250 -18.57 -4.37 -15.55
N ASN A 251 -17.78 -5.07 -16.36
CA ASN A 251 -17.91 -5.11 -17.81
C ASN A 251 -17.92 -3.72 -18.45
N ILE A 252 -16.87 -2.93 -18.16
CA ILE A 252 -16.71 -1.55 -18.63
C ILE A 252 -15.66 -1.47 -19.74
N VAL A 253 -15.96 -0.76 -20.82
CA VAL A 253 -15.08 -0.61 -21.98
C VAL A 253 -14.94 0.87 -22.33
N ILE A 254 -13.72 1.41 -22.39
CA ILE A 254 -13.47 2.78 -22.87
C ILE A 254 -12.44 2.75 -23.99
N ARG A 255 -12.80 3.27 -25.17
CA ARG A 255 -11.98 3.12 -26.38
C ARG A 255 -11.82 4.38 -27.22
N ASN A 256 -10.67 4.54 -27.85
CA ASN A 256 -10.40 5.57 -28.86
C ASN A 256 -10.66 7.01 -28.40
N ILE A 257 -10.18 7.36 -27.21
CA ILE A 257 -10.36 8.69 -26.61
C ILE A 257 -9.02 9.18 -26.06
N LYS A 258 -8.72 10.45 -26.32
CA LYS A 258 -7.61 11.15 -25.70
C LYS A 258 -8.09 11.83 -24.41
N PHE A 259 -7.47 11.52 -23.29
CA PHE A 259 -7.68 12.23 -22.02
C PHE A 259 -6.54 13.22 -21.81
N ALA A 260 -6.88 14.49 -21.56
CA ALA A 260 -5.89 15.56 -21.58
C ALA A 260 -6.04 16.59 -20.45
N ASP A 261 -4.93 17.25 -20.17
CA ASP A 261 -4.84 18.53 -19.47
C ASP A 261 -5.30 18.49 -17.99
N ILE A 262 -4.78 17.56 -17.16
CA ILE A 262 -5.03 17.57 -15.68
C ILE A 262 -3.72 17.66 -14.87
N TRP A 263 -2.79 18.48 -15.36
CA TRP A 263 -1.52 18.73 -14.71
C TRP A 263 -1.32 20.23 -14.44
N GLU A 264 -0.65 20.55 -13.35
CA GLU A 264 -0.15 21.89 -13.09
C GLU A 264 1.21 21.83 -12.40
N TRP A 265 1.96 22.92 -12.44
CA TRP A 265 3.25 22.97 -11.75
C TRP A 265 3.07 22.88 -10.23
N ASP A 266 3.88 22.04 -9.58
CA ASP A 266 3.88 21.87 -8.13
C ASP A 266 4.94 22.73 -7.46
N GLU A 267 4.57 23.96 -7.18
CA GLU A 267 5.40 24.94 -6.47
C GLU A 267 5.55 24.61 -4.97
N LYS A 268 4.47 24.09 -4.35
CA LYS A 268 4.37 23.92 -2.90
C LYS A 268 5.18 22.73 -2.39
N ASP A 269 5.07 21.57 -3.03
CA ASP A 269 5.87 20.41 -2.64
C ASP A 269 7.14 20.26 -3.47
N ARG A 270 7.50 21.27 -4.26
CA ARG A 270 8.75 21.31 -5.03
C ARG A 270 8.86 20.13 -6.00
N GLY A 271 7.83 19.94 -6.80
CA GLY A 271 7.73 18.87 -7.81
C GLY A 271 7.54 17.47 -7.22
N GLN A 272 7.05 17.34 -5.98
CA GLN A 272 6.73 16.05 -5.38
C GLN A 272 5.33 15.56 -5.77
N TYR A 273 4.42 16.49 -6.08
CA TYR A 273 3.04 16.26 -6.48
C TYR A 273 2.25 15.46 -5.44
N LYS A 274 1.98 16.07 -4.27
CA LYS A 274 1.24 15.42 -3.18
C LYS A 274 -0.06 16.14 -2.78
N GLU A 275 -0.41 17.26 -3.41
CA GLU A 275 -1.56 18.06 -3.00
C GLU A 275 -2.83 17.76 -3.79
N ASN A 276 -2.73 17.67 -5.12
CA ASN A 276 -3.93 17.70 -5.95
C ASN A 276 -4.56 16.31 -6.20
N ASP A 277 -3.82 15.21 -6.06
CA ASP A 277 -4.33 13.83 -6.24
C ASP A 277 -5.18 13.66 -7.53
N TRP A 278 -4.76 14.27 -8.64
CA TRP A 278 -5.49 14.15 -9.92
C TRP A 278 -4.94 13.00 -10.76
N ASP A 279 -5.70 11.90 -10.77
CA ASP A 279 -5.55 10.79 -11.70
C ASP A 279 -6.62 10.86 -12.80
N TYR A 280 -6.32 10.38 -14.01
CA TYR A 280 -7.37 10.21 -15.02
C TYR A 280 -8.38 9.15 -14.57
N PHE A 281 -7.88 8.04 -14.03
CA PHE A 281 -8.71 6.93 -13.57
C PHE A 281 -8.28 6.42 -12.20
N THR A 282 -9.23 6.34 -11.27
CA THR A 282 -9.13 5.57 -10.04
C THR A 282 -10.10 4.39 -10.11
N LEU A 283 -9.62 3.18 -9.87
CA LEU A 283 -10.41 1.93 -9.90
C LEU A 283 -10.53 1.35 -8.50
N GLU A 284 -11.74 1.00 -8.06
CA GLU A 284 -11.99 0.44 -6.73
C GLU A 284 -13.21 -0.47 -6.70
N ASN A 285 -13.05 -1.75 -6.36
CA ASN A 285 -14.12 -2.76 -6.45
C ASN A 285 -14.68 -2.81 -7.89
N VAL A 286 -13.86 -3.23 -8.83
CA VAL A 286 -14.17 -3.29 -10.27
C VAL A 286 -13.82 -4.66 -10.81
N ASN A 287 -14.65 -5.24 -11.68
CA ASN A 287 -14.36 -6.52 -12.33
C ASN A 287 -14.68 -6.47 -13.83
N GLY A 288 -13.66 -6.63 -14.67
CA GLY A 288 -13.83 -6.61 -16.13
C GLY A 288 -13.80 -5.17 -16.64
N LEU A 289 -12.62 -4.72 -17.02
CA LEU A 289 -12.42 -3.39 -17.59
C LEU A 289 -11.44 -3.43 -18.75
N TRP A 290 -11.81 -2.79 -19.87
CA TRP A 290 -10.94 -2.67 -21.03
C TRP A 290 -10.72 -1.21 -21.41
N PHE A 291 -9.49 -0.75 -21.26
CA PHE A 291 -8.99 0.53 -21.77
C PHE A 291 -8.16 0.27 -23.02
N ASP A 292 -8.64 0.74 -24.17
CA ASP A 292 -8.06 0.41 -25.46
C ASP A 292 -7.95 1.63 -26.38
N HIS A 293 -6.84 1.79 -27.10
CA HIS A 293 -6.65 2.93 -28.01
C HIS A 293 -6.85 4.28 -27.30
N LEU A 294 -6.37 4.41 -26.05
CA LEU A 294 -6.43 5.67 -25.33
C LEU A 294 -5.09 6.40 -25.42
N SER A 295 -5.16 7.72 -25.55
CA SER A 295 -3.99 8.61 -25.43
C SER A 295 -4.12 9.42 -24.15
N PHE A 296 -3.03 9.60 -23.41
CA PHE A 296 -3.01 10.40 -22.20
C PHE A 296 -1.97 11.51 -22.32
N SER A 297 -2.32 12.75 -21.96
CA SER A 297 -1.31 13.74 -21.62
C SER A 297 -0.83 13.54 -20.18
N ASN A 298 0.08 14.39 -19.71
CA ASN A 298 0.53 14.35 -18.33
C ASN A 298 -0.60 14.70 -17.34
N SER A 299 -0.49 14.12 -16.15
CA SER A 299 -1.38 14.31 -15.00
C SER A 299 -0.60 14.71 -13.75
N TYR A 300 -1.25 15.41 -12.83
CA TYR A 300 -0.61 15.84 -11.58
C TYR A 300 -0.12 14.65 -10.74
N ASP A 301 -0.93 13.59 -10.59
CA ASP A 301 -0.55 12.37 -9.84
C ASP A 301 -0.32 11.18 -10.78
N GLY A 302 -1.19 10.17 -10.79
CA GLY A 302 -1.11 8.97 -11.62
C GLY A 302 -1.90 9.08 -12.93
N ILE A 303 -1.71 8.11 -13.83
CA ILE A 303 -2.56 7.94 -15.02
C ILE A 303 -3.74 7.04 -14.66
N ILE A 304 -3.46 5.83 -14.18
CA ILE A 304 -4.46 4.87 -13.71
C ILE A 304 -4.02 4.23 -12.40
N ASP A 305 -4.83 4.44 -11.36
CA ASP A 305 -4.61 3.91 -10.03
C ASP A 305 -5.66 2.85 -9.69
N ALA A 306 -5.21 1.71 -9.16
CA ALA A 306 -6.09 0.64 -8.71
C ALA A 306 -5.99 0.47 -7.19
N LYS A 307 -7.14 0.34 -6.53
CA LYS A 307 -7.28 0.10 -5.09
C LYS A 307 -7.73 -1.33 -4.83
N ASN A 308 -8.58 -1.55 -3.83
CA ASN A 308 -9.07 -2.86 -3.42
C ASN A 308 -9.98 -3.50 -4.47
N ASN A 309 -9.86 -4.83 -4.65
CA ASN A 309 -10.73 -5.68 -5.46
C ASN A 309 -10.88 -5.21 -6.92
N VAL A 310 -9.76 -4.95 -7.60
CA VAL A 310 -9.74 -4.57 -9.02
C VAL A 310 -9.32 -5.78 -9.85
N GLU A 311 -10.28 -6.46 -10.47
CA GLU A 311 -10.06 -7.70 -11.20
C GLU A 311 -10.28 -7.52 -12.70
N ASN A 312 -9.58 -8.34 -13.49
CA ASN A 312 -9.82 -8.50 -14.91
C ASN A 312 -9.71 -7.21 -15.73
N VAL A 313 -8.57 -6.52 -15.60
CA VAL A 313 -8.30 -5.26 -16.33
C VAL A 313 -7.35 -5.52 -17.51
N THR A 314 -7.62 -4.91 -18.66
CA THR A 314 -6.70 -4.83 -19.80
C THR A 314 -6.48 -3.37 -20.18
N LEU A 315 -5.20 -3.01 -20.32
CA LEU A 315 -4.71 -1.78 -20.91
C LEU A 315 -4.02 -2.12 -22.23
N SER A 316 -4.60 -1.72 -23.37
CA SER A 316 -4.09 -2.08 -24.69
C SER A 316 -3.99 -0.90 -25.65
N TYR A 317 -3.00 -0.92 -26.53
CA TYR A 317 -2.84 0.12 -27.57
C TYR A 317 -2.85 1.53 -26.97
N LEU A 318 -2.14 1.72 -25.84
CA LEU A 318 -2.10 3.02 -25.17
C LEU A 318 -0.93 3.86 -25.71
N ASP A 319 -1.21 5.13 -25.96
CA ASP A 319 -0.21 6.15 -26.27
C ASP A 319 0.04 7.03 -25.05
N LEU A 320 1.22 6.85 -24.46
CA LEU A 320 1.72 7.56 -23.29
C LEU A 320 2.92 8.41 -23.71
N ASN A 321 2.71 9.28 -24.69
CA ASN A 321 3.74 10.14 -25.25
C ASN A 321 3.84 11.49 -24.52
N PHE A 322 4.64 11.52 -23.46
CA PHE A 322 4.82 12.70 -22.61
C PHE A 322 5.93 13.62 -23.16
N VAL A 323 5.50 14.56 -24.02
CA VAL A 323 6.34 15.58 -24.66
C VAL A 323 5.74 16.96 -24.46
N VAL A 324 6.51 18.02 -24.74
CA VAL A 324 6.07 19.40 -24.57
C VAL A 324 4.83 19.67 -25.44
N THR A 325 3.77 20.18 -24.81
CA THR A 325 2.52 20.59 -25.46
C THR A 325 2.26 22.08 -25.26
N ASP A 326 1.27 22.63 -25.99
CA ASP A 326 0.81 24.01 -25.78
C ASP A 326 0.31 24.24 -24.34
N PHE A 327 -0.36 23.24 -23.75
CA PHE A 327 -0.82 23.30 -22.36
C PHE A 327 0.34 23.49 -21.39
N ILE A 328 1.41 22.69 -21.53
CA ILE A 328 2.62 22.85 -20.72
C ILE A 328 3.30 24.19 -20.98
N THR A 329 3.39 24.60 -22.24
CA THR A 329 4.01 25.88 -22.62
C THR A 329 3.31 27.06 -21.94
N VAL A 330 1.98 27.06 -21.87
CA VAL A 330 1.21 28.09 -21.15
C VAL A 330 1.58 28.17 -19.67
N GLN A 331 1.68 27.03 -18.97
CA GLN A 331 2.14 27.00 -17.58
C GLN A 331 3.57 27.54 -17.44
N MET A 332 4.49 27.08 -18.29
CA MET A 332 5.90 27.46 -18.20
C MET A 332 6.15 28.93 -18.56
N ASP A 333 5.39 29.48 -19.52
CA ASP A 333 5.42 30.91 -19.85
C ASP A 333 4.91 31.77 -18.70
N MET A 334 3.85 31.34 -18.02
CA MET A 334 3.36 32.02 -16.82
C MET A 334 4.43 32.03 -15.72
N LEU A 335 5.08 30.91 -15.45
CA LEU A 335 6.16 30.82 -14.46
C LEU A 335 7.37 31.71 -14.85
N GLU A 336 7.79 31.71 -16.11
CA GLU A 336 8.91 32.52 -16.58
C GLU A 336 8.61 34.02 -16.49
N ASN A 337 7.38 34.44 -16.76
CA ASN A 337 6.98 35.85 -16.66
C ASN A 337 6.78 36.32 -15.22
N ASN A 338 6.62 35.41 -14.25
CA ASN A 338 6.34 35.71 -12.85
C ASN A 338 7.33 35.04 -11.88
N ARG A 339 8.60 34.88 -12.30
CA ARG A 339 9.63 34.14 -11.54
C ARG A 339 9.70 34.48 -10.04
N THR A 340 9.64 35.75 -9.69
CA THR A 340 9.75 36.20 -8.29
C THR A 340 8.60 35.73 -7.39
N GLU A 341 7.48 35.32 -7.98
CA GLU A 341 6.30 34.80 -7.28
C GLU A 341 6.33 33.27 -7.13
N HIS A 342 7.31 32.61 -7.76
CA HIS A 342 7.48 31.15 -7.80
C HIS A 342 8.91 30.75 -7.38
N PRO A 343 9.22 30.80 -6.07
CA PRO A 343 10.58 30.58 -5.55
C PRO A 343 11.26 29.28 -5.97
N TYR A 344 10.53 28.16 -6.07
CA TYR A 344 11.07 26.87 -6.51
C TYR A 344 11.41 26.90 -7.99
N TYR A 345 10.51 27.40 -8.85
CA TYR A 345 10.83 27.60 -10.27
C TYR A 345 12.03 28.56 -10.46
N ASP A 346 12.06 29.68 -9.73
CA ASP A 346 13.15 30.65 -9.80
C ASP A 346 14.50 30.06 -9.37
N GLU A 347 14.49 29.24 -8.30
CA GLU A 347 15.66 28.50 -7.84
C GLU A 347 16.23 27.58 -8.93
N LEU A 348 15.36 26.79 -9.59
CA LEU A 348 15.78 25.90 -10.67
C LEU A 348 16.34 26.67 -11.86
N ARG A 349 15.73 27.81 -12.21
CA ARG A 349 16.18 28.66 -13.33
C ARG A 349 17.57 29.26 -13.13
N ASN A 350 18.11 29.25 -11.92
CA ASN A 350 19.50 29.63 -11.66
C ASN A 350 20.52 28.56 -12.12
N SER A 351 20.07 27.32 -12.36
CA SER A 351 20.94 26.18 -12.68
C SER A 351 20.55 25.39 -13.94
N ALA A 352 19.32 25.55 -14.44
CA ALA A 352 18.79 24.84 -15.59
C ALA A 352 18.10 25.81 -16.56
N SER A 353 18.13 25.52 -17.87
CA SER A 353 17.43 26.35 -18.86
C SER A 353 15.91 26.19 -18.75
N LYS A 354 15.14 27.17 -19.25
CA LYS A 354 13.68 27.05 -19.35
C LYS A 354 13.29 25.83 -20.19
N GLU A 355 14.03 25.55 -21.27
CA GLU A 355 13.79 24.41 -22.15
C GLU A 355 13.95 23.08 -21.41
N ASP A 356 15.06 22.91 -20.66
CA ASP A 356 15.30 21.68 -19.88
C ASP A 356 14.21 21.46 -18.83
N ILE A 357 13.84 22.51 -18.09
CA ILE A 357 12.76 22.42 -17.09
C ILE A 357 11.42 22.09 -17.77
N THR A 358 11.15 22.66 -18.95
CA THR A 358 9.92 22.40 -19.71
C THR A 358 9.84 20.94 -20.17
N ILE A 359 10.96 20.34 -20.61
CA ILE A 359 11.03 18.93 -20.98
C ILE A 359 10.72 18.04 -19.76
N VAL A 360 11.29 18.36 -18.60
CA VAL A 360 11.03 17.60 -17.37
C VAL A 360 9.58 17.79 -16.88
N ALA A 361 9.04 19.00 -16.97
CA ALA A 361 7.65 19.30 -16.61
C ALA A 361 6.64 18.58 -17.52
N ALA A 362 6.98 18.41 -18.80
CA ALA A 362 6.16 17.68 -19.75
C ALA A 362 6.18 16.16 -19.55
N SER A 363 7.22 15.62 -18.89
CA SER A 363 7.33 14.19 -18.59
C SER A 363 6.32 13.76 -17.51
N GLN A 364 5.86 12.51 -17.55
CA GLN A 364 4.94 12.00 -16.55
C GLN A 364 5.71 11.42 -15.36
N LYS A 365 5.41 11.91 -14.16
CA LYS A 365 6.09 11.45 -12.95
C LYS A 365 5.65 10.06 -12.50
N LYS A 366 4.34 9.77 -12.51
CA LYS A 366 3.78 8.50 -11.99
C LYS A 366 2.81 7.91 -13.01
N GLY A 367 3.00 6.66 -13.40
CA GLY A 367 2.14 5.97 -14.37
C GLY A 367 0.98 5.23 -13.71
N PHE A 368 1.23 3.97 -13.36
CA PHE A 368 0.25 2.97 -12.98
C PHE A 368 0.51 2.45 -11.57
N ASN A 369 -0.29 2.85 -10.60
CA ASN A 369 -0.13 2.41 -9.20
C ASN A 369 -1.24 1.42 -8.83
N PHE A 370 -0.89 0.15 -8.85
CA PHE A 370 -1.79 -0.94 -8.57
C PHE A 370 -1.62 -1.42 -7.12
N GLY A 371 -2.55 -1.01 -6.27
CA GLY A 371 -2.52 -1.09 -4.82
C GLY A 371 -1.92 0.18 -4.22
N ASN A 372 -2.73 1.04 -3.60
CA ASN A 372 -2.34 2.40 -3.22
C ASN A 372 -1.69 2.52 -1.82
N THR A 373 -1.89 1.54 -0.94
CA THR A 373 -1.36 1.53 0.44
C THR A 373 -0.53 0.28 0.72
N THR A 374 0.25 0.26 1.79
CA THR A 374 0.97 -0.96 2.17
C THR A 374 0.02 -1.96 2.82
N ASP A 375 0.14 -3.23 2.43
CA ASP A 375 -0.68 -4.35 2.88
C ASP A 375 -2.20 -4.17 2.72
N GLY A 376 -2.63 -3.36 1.74
CA GLY A 376 -4.05 -3.13 1.49
C GLY A 376 -4.84 -4.42 1.28
N SER A 377 -6.04 -4.46 1.87
CA SER A 377 -6.98 -5.58 1.73
C SER A 377 -7.56 -5.62 0.32
N GLY A 378 -7.70 -6.81 -0.27
CA GLY A 378 -8.23 -6.99 -1.63
C GLY A 378 -7.24 -6.65 -2.75
N PHE A 379 -5.97 -6.34 -2.45
CA PHE A 379 -4.94 -6.11 -3.48
C PHE A 379 -4.43 -7.43 -4.09
N GLU A 380 -4.58 -8.53 -3.35
CA GLU A 380 -4.33 -9.89 -3.85
C GLU A 380 -5.14 -10.21 -5.11
N ASN A 381 -6.32 -9.60 -5.25
CA ASN A 381 -7.23 -9.81 -6.38
C ASN A 381 -6.83 -8.98 -7.62
N ILE A 382 -5.87 -8.05 -7.49
CA ILE A 382 -5.47 -7.20 -8.61
C ILE A 382 -4.97 -8.05 -9.77
N THR A 383 -5.61 -7.96 -10.92
CA THR A 383 -5.20 -8.67 -12.15
C THR A 383 -5.27 -7.72 -13.35
N VAL A 384 -4.11 -7.39 -13.92
CA VAL A 384 -3.99 -6.41 -15.01
C VAL A 384 -3.15 -6.96 -16.16
N THR A 385 -3.61 -6.76 -17.39
CA THR A 385 -2.80 -6.95 -18.60
C THR A 385 -2.45 -5.60 -19.19
N MET A 386 -1.21 -5.43 -19.62
CA MET A 386 -0.70 -4.23 -20.26
C MET A 386 0.01 -4.64 -21.55
N HIS A 387 -0.49 -4.23 -22.71
CA HIS A 387 0.13 -4.65 -23.97
C HIS A 387 0.03 -3.64 -25.10
N HIS A 388 0.98 -3.67 -26.03
CA HIS A 388 1.04 -2.71 -27.14
C HIS A 388 0.94 -1.27 -26.60
N ILE A 389 1.78 -0.94 -25.60
CA ILE A 389 1.84 0.40 -25.00
C ILE A 389 3.17 1.05 -25.38
N TYR A 390 3.09 2.27 -25.90
CA TYR A 390 4.26 3.12 -26.10
C TYR A 390 4.30 4.20 -25.02
N ALA A 391 5.33 4.16 -24.16
CA ALA A 391 5.52 5.08 -23.04
C ALA A 391 6.81 5.88 -23.20
N LYS A 392 6.67 7.15 -23.60
CA LYS A 392 7.79 8.09 -23.75
C LYS A 392 7.84 9.02 -22.54
N ASN A 393 9.01 9.13 -21.91
CA ASN A 393 9.28 10.01 -20.77
C ASN A 393 8.35 9.76 -19.56
N LEU A 394 8.02 8.50 -19.28
CA LEU A 394 7.40 8.07 -18.04
C LEU A 394 8.50 7.76 -16.99
N GLN A 395 8.46 8.41 -15.84
CA GLN A 395 9.53 8.35 -14.83
C GLN A 395 9.42 7.17 -13.86
N ASP A 396 8.20 6.78 -13.48
CA ASP A 396 7.95 5.76 -12.44
C ASP A 396 6.64 5.01 -12.73
N ARG A 397 6.52 3.82 -12.13
CA ARG A 397 5.32 2.99 -12.09
C ARG A 397 4.85 2.53 -13.47
N PHE A 398 5.63 1.69 -14.13
CA PHE A 398 5.25 1.00 -15.38
C PHE A 398 5.30 -0.54 -15.27
N PRO A 399 4.46 -1.17 -14.41
CA PRO A 399 3.66 -0.57 -13.35
C PRO A 399 4.34 -0.70 -11.97
N ARG A 400 3.79 0.00 -10.99
CA ARG A 400 3.98 -0.34 -9.57
C ARG A 400 2.86 -1.24 -9.11
N LEU A 401 3.19 -2.37 -8.49
CA LEU A 401 2.23 -3.39 -8.09
C LEU A 401 2.44 -3.80 -6.62
N ARG A 402 1.35 -3.95 -5.88
CA ARG A 402 1.32 -4.59 -4.57
C ARG A 402 0.43 -5.83 -4.62
N LYS A 403 0.95 -6.97 -4.17
CA LYS A 403 0.29 -8.29 -4.08
C LYS A 403 -0.19 -8.96 -5.37
N GLY A 404 -1.01 -8.33 -6.20
CA GLY A 404 -1.68 -8.97 -7.34
C GLY A 404 -0.77 -9.41 -8.49
N ASP A 405 -1.35 -9.54 -9.68
CA ASP A 405 -0.70 -10.03 -10.89
C ASP A 405 -0.78 -9.03 -12.04
N VAL A 406 0.36 -8.82 -12.71
CA VAL A 406 0.45 -8.07 -13.96
C VAL A 406 1.11 -8.93 -15.02
N HIS A 407 0.50 -8.97 -16.20
CA HIS A 407 1.14 -9.44 -17.42
C HIS A 407 1.37 -8.26 -18.38
N LEU A 408 2.64 -8.02 -18.71
CA LEU A 408 3.12 -6.91 -19.53
C LEU A 408 3.77 -7.48 -20.80
N TYR A 409 3.31 -7.14 -22.00
CA TYR A 409 3.97 -7.65 -23.21
C TYR A 409 3.86 -6.73 -24.42
N ASN A 410 4.81 -6.84 -25.36
CA ASN A 410 4.90 -5.96 -26.54
C ASN A 410 4.80 -4.47 -26.15
N VAL A 411 5.51 -4.05 -25.10
CA VAL A 411 5.54 -2.63 -24.68
C VAL A 411 6.87 -1.98 -24.96
N ILE A 412 6.86 -0.67 -25.15
CA ILE A 412 8.06 0.16 -25.25
C ILE A 412 8.01 1.20 -24.14
N SER A 413 9.05 1.26 -23.30
CA SER A 413 9.25 2.34 -22.33
C SER A 413 10.56 3.06 -22.64
N ASP A 414 10.48 4.33 -23.01
CA ASP A 414 11.60 5.14 -23.49
C ASP A 414 11.76 6.40 -22.62
N ALA A 415 12.81 6.43 -21.80
CA ALA A 415 13.16 7.57 -20.95
C ALA A 415 14.35 8.38 -21.51
N THR A 416 14.65 8.26 -22.81
CA THR A 416 15.88 8.82 -23.42
C THR A 416 16.02 10.32 -23.22
N ASP A 417 14.94 11.09 -23.32
CA ASP A 417 15.04 12.55 -23.29
C ASP A 417 15.31 13.04 -21.87
N ILE A 418 14.58 12.49 -20.89
CA ILE A 418 14.70 12.83 -19.47
C ILE A 418 15.94 12.21 -18.80
N SER A 419 16.48 11.10 -19.32
CA SER A 419 17.67 10.44 -18.77
C SER A 419 18.89 11.36 -18.72
N LYS A 420 19.00 12.27 -19.71
CA LYS A 420 20.10 13.24 -19.82
C LYS A 420 19.93 14.44 -18.88
N LEU A 421 18.74 14.63 -18.31
CA LEU A 421 18.36 15.77 -17.49
C LEU A 421 18.30 15.45 -15.99
N ARG A 422 18.72 14.25 -15.57
CA ARG A 422 18.64 13.82 -14.15
C ARG A 422 19.36 14.70 -13.12
N ASN A 423 20.28 15.56 -13.56
CA ASN A 423 21.11 16.37 -12.68
C ASN A 423 20.77 17.87 -12.68
N ILE A 424 19.59 18.27 -13.19
CA ILE A 424 19.22 19.69 -13.32
C ILE A 424 18.54 20.29 -12.06
N GLY A 425 18.62 19.61 -10.91
CA GLY A 425 18.04 20.07 -9.64
C GLY A 425 16.56 19.70 -9.41
N ILE A 426 15.89 19.12 -10.41
CA ILE A 426 14.55 18.54 -10.28
C ILE A 426 14.66 17.04 -9.93
N PRO A 427 13.93 16.52 -8.94
CA PRO A 427 13.89 15.08 -8.68
C PRO A 427 13.24 14.30 -9.84
N ILE A 428 14.06 13.66 -10.67
CA ILE A 428 13.62 12.77 -11.76
C ILE A 428 13.78 11.31 -11.33
N VAL A 429 12.65 10.61 -11.21
CA VAL A 429 12.66 9.15 -10.98
C VAL A 429 12.93 8.44 -12.31
N SER A 430 13.58 7.28 -12.24
CA SER A 430 13.90 6.48 -13.43
C SER A 430 13.68 5.01 -13.13
N GLN A 431 12.41 4.67 -12.88
CA GLN A 431 11.93 3.35 -12.51
C GLN A 431 10.84 2.89 -13.49
N ALA A 432 10.71 1.58 -13.67
CA ALA A 432 9.61 1.01 -14.47
C ALA A 432 8.83 -0.04 -13.69
N ILE A 433 9.31 -1.28 -13.64
CA ILE A 433 8.60 -2.40 -13.01
C ILE A 433 8.87 -2.40 -11.50
N VAL A 434 7.84 -2.14 -10.70
CA VAL A 434 7.95 -2.04 -9.23
C VAL A 434 6.98 -2.99 -8.50
N PRO A 435 7.19 -4.32 -8.56
CA PRO A 435 6.41 -5.27 -7.77
C PRO A 435 6.87 -5.26 -6.33
N THR A 436 5.94 -5.19 -5.40
CA THR A 436 6.18 -5.22 -3.96
C THR A 436 5.13 -6.07 -3.28
N GLU A 437 5.33 -6.42 -2.01
CA GLU A 437 4.31 -7.10 -1.21
C GLU A 437 3.83 -8.41 -1.87
N GLN A 438 4.76 -9.22 -2.39
CA GLN A 438 4.47 -10.46 -3.12
C GLN A 438 3.69 -10.30 -4.44
N GLY A 439 3.60 -9.07 -4.98
CA GLY A 439 3.10 -8.80 -6.33
C GLY A 439 3.93 -9.49 -7.41
N ALA A 440 3.29 -9.99 -8.47
CA ALA A 440 3.96 -10.70 -9.55
C ALA A 440 3.81 -9.97 -10.89
N VAL A 441 4.93 -9.61 -11.52
CA VAL A 441 4.95 -9.00 -12.87
C VAL A 441 5.68 -9.92 -13.85
N LEU A 442 4.97 -10.42 -14.86
CA LEU A 442 5.57 -11.08 -16.03
C LEU A 442 5.72 -10.04 -17.14
N MET A 443 6.92 -9.86 -17.68
CA MET A 443 7.16 -9.06 -18.88
C MET A 443 7.68 -9.91 -20.04
N GLU A 444 7.09 -9.79 -21.22
CA GLU A 444 7.50 -10.54 -22.43
C GLU A 444 7.68 -9.61 -23.63
N ASN A 445 8.62 -9.94 -24.52
CA ASN A 445 8.82 -9.30 -25.83
C ASN A 445 8.70 -7.77 -25.83
N SER A 446 9.37 -7.10 -24.90
CA SER A 446 9.25 -5.65 -24.68
C SER A 446 10.60 -4.93 -24.81
N VAL A 447 10.59 -3.59 -24.86
CA VAL A 447 11.79 -2.75 -25.04
C VAL A 447 11.82 -1.64 -23.98
N PHE A 448 12.82 -1.65 -23.11
CA PHE A 448 13.08 -0.53 -22.18
C PHE A 448 14.34 0.22 -22.60
N LYS A 449 14.26 1.55 -22.69
CA LYS A 449 15.34 2.44 -23.10
C LYS A 449 15.64 3.49 -22.04
N ASN A 450 16.90 3.55 -21.63
CA ASN A 450 17.47 4.58 -20.74
C ASN A 450 16.75 4.70 -19.38
N ILE A 451 16.30 3.57 -18.84
CA ILE A 451 15.70 3.47 -17.50
C ILE A 451 16.77 2.98 -16.53
N ALA A 452 17.09 3.78 -15.51
CA ALA A 452 18.20 3.47 -14.59
C ALA A 452 17.88 2.28 -13.67
N GLU A 453 16.64 2.19 -13.20
CA GLU A 453 16.15 1.16 -12.29
C GLU A 453 14.95 0.44 -12.95
N ALA A 454 15.22 -0.27 -14.05
CA ALA A 454 14.18 -0.97 -14.81
C ALA A 454 13.28 -1.87 -13.95
N ILE A 455 13.85 -2.48 -12.90
CA ILE A 455 13.15 -3.37 -11.98
C ILE A 455 13.53 -3.00 -10.54
N LYS A 456 12.54 -2.76 -9.67
CA LYS A 456 12.72 -2.54 -8.23
C LYS A 456 11.70 -3.36 -7.45
N THR A 457 12.13 -4.23 -6.54
CA THR A 457 11.22 -5.27 -6.00
C THR A 457 10.85 -5.10 -4.54
N HIS A 458 11.30 -4.05 -3.85
CA HIS A 458 11.21 -3.98 -2.38
C HIS A 458 10.98 -2.56 -1.88
N GLN A 459 10.24 -2.44 -0.78
CA GLN A 459 10.06 -1.16 -0.10
C GLN A 459 11.33 -0.84 0.71
N ASP A 460 11.99 0.28 0.43
CA ASP A 460 13.33 0.60 0.97
C ASP A 460 13.40 0.68 2.51
N SER A 461 12.26 0.85 3.19
CA SER A 461 12.17 1.00 4.66
C SER A 461 12.00 -0.32 5.44
N ASN A 462 11.91 -1.46 4.77
CA ASN A 462 11.61 -2.74 5.42
C ASN A 462 12.60 -3.83 5.00
N LEU A 463 13.01 -4.74 5.88
CA LEU A 463 13.87 -5.89 5.54
C LEU A 463 13.09 -7.21 5.43
N ASP A 464 11.80 -7.18 5.74
CA ASP A 464 10.94 -8.37 5.69
C ASP A 464 10.59 -8.74 4.25
N SER A 465 11.00 -9.95 3.85
CA SER A 465 10.76 -10.54 2.52
C SER A 465 9.30 -10.56 2.06
N ARG A 466 8.33 -10.44 2.97
CA ARG A 466 6.92 -10.31 2.62
C ARG A 466 6.62 -9.04 1.83
N TYR A 467 7.44 -8.00 1.96
CA TYR A 467 7.35 -6.76 1.18
C TYR A 467 8.08 -6.82 -0.15
N THR A 468 8.75 -7.93 -0.46
CA THR A 468 9.42 -8.15 -1.74
C THR A 468 8.42 -8.67 -2.77
N GLY A 469 8.42 -8.10 -3.97
CA GLY A 469 7.68 -8.60 -5.12
C GLY A 469 8.48 -9.58 -5.98
N LYS A 470 7.79 -10.16 -6.96
CA LYS A 470 8.28 -11.16 -7.91
C LYS A 470 8.24 -10.58 -9.32
N TYR A 471 9.23 -10.91 -10.12
CA TYR A 471 9.24 -10.56 -11.54
C TYR A 471 9.82 -11.68 -12.38
N LYS A 472 9.40 -11.72 -13.64
CA LYS A 472 10.04 -12.52 -14.69
C LYS A 472 10.04 -11.72 -15.98
N VAL A 473 11.18 -11.64 -16.65
CA VAL A 473 11.32 -11.01 -17.97
C VAL A 473 11.71 -12.06 -18.99
N ILE A 474 11.09 -12.05 -20.16
CA ILE A 474 11.33 -13.00 -21.25
C ILE A 474 11.58 -12.23 -22.56
N ASN A 475 12.65 -12.59 -23.27
CA ASN A 475 12.92 -12.16 -24.66
C ASN A 475 12.75 -10.63 -24.91
N SER A 476 13.27 -9.80 -24.01
CA SER A 476 13.06 -8.35 -24.03
C SER A 476 14.38 -7.58 -24.17
N TYR A 477 14.32 -6.39 -24.76
CA TYR A 477 15.46 -5.48 -24.90
C TYR A 477 15.60 -4.53 -23.71
N HIS A 478 16.79 -4.47 -23.15
CA HIS A 478 17.23 -3.44 -22.20
C HIS A 478 18.32 -2.60 -22.86
N ILE A 479 18.03 -1.34 -23.14
CA ILE A 479 18.91 -0.41 -23.85
C ILE A 479 19.33 0.70 -22.89
N THR A 480 20.61 0.93 -22.71
CA THR A 480 21.16 1.98 -21.82
C THR A 480 22.35 2.66 -22.49
N GLY A 481 22.17 3.90 -22.93
CA GLY A 481 23.14 4.60 -23.77
C GLY A 481 23.42 3.79 -25.04
N GLU A 482 24.68 3.40 -25.24
CA GLU A 482 25.11 2.58 -26.37
C GLU A 482 24.99 1.06 -26.10
N THR A 483 24.66 0.66 -24.86
CA THR A 483 24.54 -0.75 -24.49
C THR A 483 23.17 -1.29 -24.89
N VAL A 484 23.16 -2.41 -25.63
CA VAL A 484 21.94 -3.13 -26.04
C VAL A 484 22.03 -4.56 -25.54
N TYR A 485 21.12 -4.95 -24.65
CA TYR A 485 20.97 -6.32 -24.19
C TYR A 485 19.62 -6.88 -24.61
N LYS A 486 19.59 -8.10 -25.13
CA LYS A 486 18.37 -8.86 -25.42
C LYS A 486 18.42 -10.17 -24.66
N GLY A 487 17.44 -10.44 -23.82
CA GLY A 487 17.37 -11.68 -23.08
C GLY A 487 16.26 -11.70 -22.04
N SER A 488 16.38 -12.63 -21.10
CA SER A 488 15.43 -12.94 -20.04
C SER A 488 16.04 -12.70 -18.66
N SER A 489 15.21 -12.64 -17.60
CA SER A 489 15.67 -12.41 -16.21
C SER A 489 16.33 -13.61 -15.55
N ASP A 490 16.29 -14.78 -16.20
CA ASP A 490 16.84 -16.03 -15.70
C ASP A 490 18.07 -16.48 -16.52
N ASP A 491 18.48 -15.68 -17.52
CA ASP A 491 19.69 -15.93 -18.31
C ASP A 491 20.95 -15.69 -17.47
N GLU A 492 22.02 -16.44 -17.77
CA GLU A 492 23.33 -16.20 -17.19
C GLU A 492 23.85 -14.81 -17.62
N ASN A 493 24.26 -13.97 -16.66
CA ASN A 493 24.70 -12.58 -16.87
C ASN A 493 23.63 -11.61 -17.41
N THR A 494 22.37 -11.81 -17.04
CA THR A 494 21.28 -10.90 -17.43
C THR A 494 21.45 -9.46 -16.94
N LEU A 495 20.99 -8.48 -17.74
CA LEU A 495 20.82 -7.09 -17.29
C LEU A 495 19.45 -6.81 -16.67
N TRP A 496 18.52 -7.77 -16.71
CA TRP A 496 17.23 -7.67 -16.03
C TRP A 496 17.35 -8.02 -14.55
N ILE A 497 18.07 -7.17 -13.83
CA ILE A 497 18.35 -7.31 -12.40
C ILE A 497 17.52 -6.32 -11.58
N GLN A 498 17.17 -6.71 -10.36
CA GLN A 498 16.55 -5.79 -9.40
C GLN A 498 17.57 -4.76 -8.91
N SER A 499 17.18 -3.49 -8.84
CA SER A 499 18.07 -2.39 -8.46
C SER A 499 18.38 -2.35 -6.96
N ASN A 500 17.46 -2.81 -6.12
CA ASN A 500 17.62 -2.83 -4.68
C ASN A 500 18.11 -4.20 -4.17
N THR A 501 19.18 -4.16 -3.37
CA THR A 501 19.90 -5.36 -2.90
C THR A 501 19.60 -5.72 -1.44
N ASN A 502 18.67 -5.00 -0.80
CA ASN A 502 18.27 -5.21 0.59
C ASN A 502 17.37 -6.44 0.80
N ALA A 503 16.90 -7.08 -0.28
CA ALA A 503 16.13 -8.32 -0.25
C ALA A 503 16.54 -9.25 -1.40
N ALA A 504 16.45 -10.57 -1.21
CA ALA A 504 16.75 -11.54 -2.25
C ALA A 504 15.62 -11.64 -3.30
N LYS A 505 15.99 -11.88 -4.57
CA LYS A 505 15.03 -12.16 -5.67
C LYS A 505 14.15 -13.35 -5.28
N GLN A 506 12.84 -13.16 -5.32
CA GLN A 506 11.86 -14.21 -5.05
C GLN A 506 11.60 -15.05 -6.31
N PRO A 507 11.36 -16.37 -6.19
CA PRO A 507 10.92 -17.20 -7.30
C PRO A 507 9.63 -16.66 -7.93
N PHE A 508 9.56 -16.64 -9.25
CA PHE A 508 8.39 -16.11 -9.94
C PHE A 508 7.22 -17.12 -9.95
N TYR A 509 6.06 -16.65 -9.54
CA TYR A 509 4.76 -17.29 -9.76
C TYR A 509 3.68 -16.22 -9.62
N PHE A 510 2.61 -16.34 -10.41
CA PHE A 510 1.42 -15.51 -10.26
C PHE A 510 0.61 -15.94 -9.02
N ARG A 511 -0.14 -15.00 -8.45
CA ARG A 511 -0.96 -15.17 -7.26
C ARG A 511 -2.33 -15.75 -7.55
N ASN A 512 -2.95 -15.36 -8.65
CA ASN A 512 -4.34 -15.67 -8.99
C ASN A 512 -4.45 -16.83 -9.99
N TRP A 513 -3.40 -17.04 -10.80
CA TRP A 513 -3.39 -18.02 -11.88
C TRP A 513 -2.07 -18.80 -11.90
N GLN A 514 -2.08 -20.07 -12.30
CA GLN A 514 -0.81 -20.82 -12.49
C GLN A 514 -0.10 -20.41 -13.77
N THR A 515 -0.91 -20.15 -14.78
CA THR A 515 -0.53 -19.76 -16.14
C THR A 515 -1.47 -18.66 -16.60
N ILE A 516 -1.08 -17.89 -17.61
CA ILE A 516 -1.95 -16.88 -18.21
C ILE A 516 -3.28 -17.54 -18.67
N PRO A 517 -4.45 -17.05 -18.22
CA PRO A 517 -5.76 -17.70 -18.48
C PRO A 517 -6.41 -17.27 -19.81
N TYR A 518 -5.66 -16.66 -20.71
CA TYR A 518 -6.13 -16.16 -21.99
C TYR A 518 -5.07 -16.36 -23.07
N LYS A 519 -5.51 -16.41 -24.33
CA LYS A 519 -4.59 -16.43 -25.47
C LYS A 519 -4.15 -15.01 -25.81
N TYR A 520 -2.92 -14.86 -26.27
CA TYR A 520 -2.33 -13.59 -26.68
C TYR A 520 -1.31 -13.80 -27.80
N LEU A 521 -0.93 -12.69 -28.46
CA LEU A 521 0.02 -12.69 -29.56
C LEU A 521 1.28 -11.93 -29.14
N LEU A 522 2.42 -12.59 -29.25
CA LEU A 522 3.73 -11.98 -29.03
C LEU A 522 4.31 -11.53 -30.37
N GLU A 523 4.69 -10.26 -30.45
CA GLU A 523 5.36 -9.71 -31.61
C GLU A 523 6.87 -9.92 -31.50
N GLU A 524 7.56 -9.91 -32.64
CA GLU A 524 9.02 -10.02 -32.62
C GLU A 524 9.61 -8.73 -32.04
N THR A 525 10.33 -8.82 -30.92
CA THR A 525 10.85 -7.65 -30.19
C THR A 525 11.67 -6.68 -31.06
N ALA A 526 12.34 -7.18 -32.11
CA ALA A 526 13.13 -6.36 -33.03
C ALA A 526 12.29 -5.55 -34.03
N LYS A 527 11.02 -5.92 -34.21
CA LYS A 527 10.05 -5.26 -35.08
C LYS A 527 8.96 -4.53 -34.29
N LEU A 528 9.07 -4.49 -32.96
CA LEU A 528 8.06 -3.89 -32.12
C LEU A 528 7.86 -2.40 -32.43
N GLU A 529 8.93 -1.64 -32.65
CA GLU A 529 8.79 -0.23 -33.09
C GLU A 529 8.05 -0.12 -34.43
N GLU A 530 8.39 -0.96 -35.40
CA GLU A 530 7.72 -1.01 -36.70
C GLU A 530 6.24 -1.43 -36.58
N SER A 531 5.88 -2.27 -35.60
CA SER A 531 4.49 -2.69 -35.41
C SER A 531 3.64 -1.57 -34.82
N PHE A 532 4.18 -0.73 -33.92
CA PHE A 532 3.51 0.50 -33.48
C PHE A 532 3.27 1.50 -34.61
N ASP A 533 4.15 1.55 -35.62
CA ASP A 533 3.92 2.38 -36.82
C ASP A 533 2.79 1.81 -37.71
N LYS A 534 2.62 0.48 -37.74
CA LYS A 534 1.60 -0.20 -38.55
C LYS A 534 0.23 -0.26 -37.86
N ASN A 535 0.22 -0.54 -36.57
CA ASN A 535 -0.92 -0.65 -35.69
C ASN A 535 -0.79 0.43 -34.62
N GLN A 536 -1.16 1.66 -34.99
CA GLN A 536 -0.95 2.85 -34.18
C GLN A 536 -1.58 2.72 -32.79
N ALA A 537 -0.76 2.87 -31.75
CA ALA A 537 -1.25 3.02 -30.38
C ALA A 537 -1.86 4.40 -30.16
N GLY A 538 -2.78 4.49 -29.21
CA GLY A 538 -3.54 5.70 -28.90
C GLY A 538 -4.75 5.86 -29.81
N VAL A 539 -5.21 7.10 -29.93
CA VAL A 539 -6.38 7.41 -30.76
C VAL A 539 -6.11 7.23 -32.25
N VAL A 540 -7.08 6.66 -32.96
CA VAL A 540 -7.00 6.34 -34.39
C VAL A 540 -8.30 6.70 -35.11
N GLN A 541 -8.19 7.00 -36.40
CA GLN A 541 -9.34 7.20 -37.29
C GLN A 541 -9.38 6.06 -38.31
N LEU A 542 -10.31 5.14 -38.10
CA LEU A 542 -10.45 3.92 -38.91
C LEU A 542 -11.76 3.97 -39.69
N THR A 543 -11.66 3.92 -41.02
CA THR A 543 -12.83 3.74 -41.88
C THR A 543 -13.28 2.29 -41.85
N ASP A 544 -14.58 2.06 -41.71
CA ASP A 544 -15.22 0.73 -41.73
C ASP A 544 -14.81 -0.23 -40.59
N PHE A 545 -14.28 0.30 -39.47
CA PHE A 545 -14.02 -0.49 -38.27
C PHE A 545 -15.21 -0.44 -37.31
N ASP A 546 -15.69 -1.61 -36.88
CA ASP A 546 -16.75 -1.72 -35.88
C ASP A 546 -16.17 -1.70 -34.46
N TRP A 547 -16.18 -0.52 -33.84
CA TRP A 547 -15.71 -0.33 -32.47
C TRP A 547 -16.50 -1.12 -31.42
N LEU A 548 -17.74 -1.51 -31.72
CA LEU A 548 -18.58 -2.27 -30.82
C LEU A 548 -18.23 -3.77 -30.80
N LYS A 549 -17.49 -4.24 -31.80
CA LYS A 549 -17.09 -5.63 -31.86
C LYS A 549 -15.98 -5.93 -30.84
N ILE A 550 -16.25 -6.91 -29.99
CA ILE A 550 -15.30 -7.42 -29.00
C ILE A 550 -15.25 -8.95 -29.08
N ASP A 551 -14.11 -9.49 -29.49
CA ASP A 551 -13.87 -10.92 -29.60
C ASP A 551 -13.37 -11.50 -28.26
N ILE A 552 -14.28 -12.14 -27.53
CA ILE A 552 -13.99 -12.81 -26.25
C ILE A 552 -13.69 -14.31 -26.40
N SER A 553 -13.58 -14.81 -27.65
CA SER A 553 -13.34 -16.25 -27.93
C SER A 553 -11.97 -16.76 -27.47
N LEU A 554 -11.10 -15.86 -27.00
CA LEU A 554 -9.77 -16.15 -26.49
C LEU A 554 -9.70 -16.38 -24.98
N SER A 555 -10.85 -16.32 -24.28
CA SER A 555 -10.95 -16.81 -22.90
C SER A 555 -10.81 -18.34 -22.89
N GLU A 556 -9.78 -18.86 -22.22
CA GLU A 556 -9.67 -20.30 -22.02
C GLU A 556 -10.61 -20.70 -20.87
N ASN A 557 -11.82 -21.14 -21.21
CA ASN A 557 -12.79 -21.68 -20.24
C ASN A 557 -12.26 -22.88 -19.42
N SER A 558 -11.06 -23.40 -19.74
CA SER A 558 -10.39 -24.50 -19.07
C SER A 558 -9.30 -24.10 -18.08
N SER A 559 -9.06 -22.80 -17.83
CA SER A 559 -8.06 -22.39 -16.85
C SER A 559 -8.53 -22.71 -15.43
N ASN A 560 -8.26 -23.94 -14.97
CA ASN A 560 -8.36 -24.27 -13.56
C ASN A 560 -7.40 -23.36 -12.78
N ARG A 561 -7.86 -22.76 -11.68
CA ARG A 561 -6.96 -22.15 -10.70
C ARG A 561 -5.87 -23.19 -10.36
N GLY A 562 -4.61 -22.76 -10.38
CA GLY A 562 -3.46 -23.67 -10.33
C GLY A 562 -3.42 -24.60 -9.12
N GLN A 563 -2.48 -25.54 -9.12
CA GLN A 563 -2.13 -26.33 -7.94
C GLN A 563 -0.69 -26.02 -7.53
N MET A 564 -0.52 -24.98 -6.70
CA MET A 564 0.76 -24.63 -6.08
C MET A 564 0.66 -24.83 -4.58
N ILE A 565 1.70 -25.42 -4.01
CA ILE A 565 1.86 -25.63 -2.57
C ILE A 565 2.94 -24.66 -2.10
N LEU A 566 2.62 -23.87 -1.08
CA LEU A 566 3.59 -23.07 -0.34
C LEU A 566 3.84 -23.71 1.04
N PRO A 567 5.02 -23.52 1.66
CA PRO A 567 5.30 -24.05 2.99
C PRO A 567 4.24 -23.70 4.04
N GLU A 568 3.76 -22.47 4.02
CA GLU A 568 2.72 -21.97 4.93
C GLU A 568 1.33 -22.57 4.69
N MET A 569 1.12 -23.22 3.55
CA MET A 569 -0.14 -23.89 3.20
C MET A 569 -0.17 -25.36 3.61
N ILE A 570 0.85 -25.84 4.32
CA ILE A 570 0.89 -27.20 4.85
C ILE A 570 0.70 -27.14 6.36
N SER A 571 -0.40 -27.73 6.82
CA SER A 571 -0.65 -27.98 8.23
C SER A 571 -0.12 -29.37 8.59
N LEU A 572 0.79 -29.39 9.55
CA LEU A 572 1.45 -30.56 10.11
C LEU A 572 1.77 -30.27 11.58
N ASP A 573 1.39 -31.19 12.46
CA ASP A 573 1.74 -31.08 13.89
C ASP A 573 3.26 -31.13 14.04
N LYS A 574 3.86 -30.13 14.70
CA LYS A 574 5.32 -30.07 14.85
C LYS A 574 5.88 -31.24 15.66
N VAL A 575 5.12 -31.70 16.65
CA VAL A 575 5.49 -32.82 17.53
C VAL A 575 4.33 -33.80 17.60
N VAL A 576 4.58 -35.09 17.38
CA VAL A 576 3.59 -36.16 17.52
C VAL A 576 4.10 -37.24 18.46
N LEU A 577 3.22 -37.72 19.34
CA LEU A 577 3.50 -38.83 20.24
C LEU A 577 2.95 -40.13 19.66
N VAL A 578 3.81 -41.15 19.59
CA VAL A 578 3.45 -42.48 19.12
C VAL A 578 3.75 -43.46 20.24
N LYS A 579 2.78 -44.26 20.62
CA LYS A 579 3.03 -45.33 21.59
C LYS A 579 3.89 -46.41 20.93
N LYS A 580 4.81 -46.99 21.70
CA LYS A 580 5.69 -48.06 21.24
C LYS A 580 4.87 -49.21 20.61
N ALA A 581 5.34 -49.64 19.44
CA ALA A 581 4.73 -50.66 18.57
C ALA A 581 3.38 -50.28 17.94
N ASP A 582 2.87 -49.06 18.14
CA ASP A 582 1.72 -48.57 17.38
C ASP A 582 2.12 -48.21 15.96
N THR A 583 1.12 -48.22 15.05
CA THR A 583 1.32 -47.77 13.68
C THR A 583 1.26 -46.25 13.62
N TYR A 584 2.24 -45.62 12.98
CA TYR A 584 2.26 -44.19 12.73
C TYR A 584 2.02 -43.89 11.25
N VAL A 585 1.07 -42.99 10.98
CA VAL A 585 0.84 -42.44 9.64
C VAL A 585 0.82 -40.92 9.79
N PRO A 586 1.69 -40.18 9.08
CA PRO A 586 1.68 -38.72 9.15
C PRO A 586 0.39 -38.17 8.54
N ASN A 587 -0.17 -37.16 9.20
CA ASN A 587 -1.39 -36.49 8.77
C ASN A 587 -1.04 -35.09 8.25
N PHE A 588 -0.90 -34.95 6.93
CA PHE A 588 -0.74 -33.65 6.28
C PHE A 588 -2.08 -33.11 5.87
N LYS A 589 -2.32 -31.83 6.15
CA LYS A 589 -3.30 -31.04 5.42
C LYS A 589 -2.58 -30.07 4.50
N VAL A 590 -2.55 -30.39 3.21
CA VAL A 590 -1.92 -29.55 2.19
C VAL A 590 -3.00 -28.74 1.49
N ILE A 591 -2.89 -27.42 1.53
CA ILE A 591 -3.86 -26.51 0.94
C ILE A 591 -3.28 -25.93 -0.35
N ASN A 592 -4.11 -25.88 -1.39
CA ASN A 592 -3.78 -25.21 -2.63
C ASN A 592 -3.76 -23.69 -2.42
N PHE A 593 -2.62 -23.07 -2.73
CA PHE A 593 -2.42 -21.63 -2.65
C PHE A 593 -3.49 -20.80 -3.41
N TYR A 594 -3.95 -21.26 -4.58
CA TYR A 594 -4.85 -20.46 -5.45
C TYR A 594 -6.34 -20.48 -5.06
N GLY A 595 -6.77 -21.44 -4.26
CA GLY A 595 -8.21 -21.67 -4.04
C GLY A 595 -8.57 -22.15 -2.64
N ASN A 596 -7.61 -22.19 -1.73
CA ASN A 596 -7.77 -22.73 -0.37
C ASN A 596 -8.42 -24.13 -0.34
N LYS A 597 -8.29 -24.88 -1.45
CA LYS A 597 -8.79 -26.25 -1.58
C LYS A 597 -7.76 -27.20 -1.01
N GLU A 598 -8.18 -28.10 -0.15
CA GLU A 598 -7.33 -29.20 0.31
C GLU A 598 -6.95 -30.13 -0.86
N LEU A 599 -5.65 -30.35 -1.01
CA LEU A 599 -5.07 -31.25 -2.00
C LEU A 599 -5.06 -32.68 -1.47
N LEU A 600 -5.29 -33.65 -2.35
CA LEU A 600 -5.37 -35.06 -2.03
C LEU A 600 -4.01 -35.76 -2.22
N LEU A 601 -3.53 -36.43 -1.19
CA LEU A 601 -2.32 -37.27 -1.26
C LEU A 601 -2.47 -38.36 -2.34
N ASN A 602 -1.42 -38.60 -3.11
CA ASN A 602 -1.34 -39.48 -4.27
C ASN A 602 -2.18 -39.07 -5.50
N THR A 603 -3.01 -38.03 -5.40
CA THR A 603 -3.75 -37.48 -6.55
C THR A 603 -3.15 -36.16 -6.99
N ASP A 604 -3.02 -35.21 -6.06
CA ASP A 604 -2.52 -33.86 -6.31
C ASP A 604 -1.06 -33.67 -5.87
N TYR A 605 -0.59 -34.44 -4.87
CA TYR A 605 0.80 -34.41 -4.40
C TYR A 605 1.27 -35.79 -3.91
N THR A 606 2.57 -35.93 -3.69
CA THR A 606 3.20 -37.09 -3.03
C THR A 606 4.18 -36.61 -1.97
N TYR A 607 4.62 -37.49 -1.07
CA TYR A 607 5.75 -37.20 -0.20
C TYR A 607 6.72 -38.38 -0.11
N THR A 608 7.96 -38.08 0.25
CA THR A 608 8.98 -39.05 0.67
C THR A 608 9.58 -38.61 2.01
N THR A 609 10.22 -39.52 2.74
CA THR A 609 10.88 -39.21 4.01
C THR A 609 12.39 -39.41 3.92
N ASN A 610 13.14 -38.70 4.76
CA ASN A 610 14.58 -38.93 4.95
C ASN A 610 14.90 -40.21 5.76
N LEU A 611 13.95 -40.72 6.54
CA LEU A 611 14.10 -41.92 7.37
C LEU A 611 12.77 -42.71 7.49
N GLU A 612 12.87 -44.01 7.73
CA GLU A 612 11.74 -44.86 8.12
C GLU A 612 11.63 -44.88 9.65
N LEU A 613 10.44 -44.58 10.18
CA LEU A 613 10.21 -44.55 11.63
C LEU A 613 10.05 -45.98 12.17
N ASP A 614 10.97 -46.40 13.04
CA ASP A 614 10.83 -47.63 13.83
C ASP A 614 10.08 -47.34 15.14
N THR A 615 8.78 -47.64 15.18
CA THR A 615 7.96 -47.42 16.39
C THR A 615 8.22 -48.46 17.48
N THR A 616 9.08 -49.46 17.28
CA THR A 616 9.41 -50.46 18.31
C THR A 616 10.50 -49.98 19.27
N VAL A 617 11.25 -48.94 18.87
CA VAL A 617 12.34 -48.35 19.66
C VAL A 617 11.91 -46.99 20.20
N PRO A 618 11.71 -46.85 21.53
CA PRO A 618 11.42 -45.56 22.14
C PRO A 618 12.52 -44.53 21.88
N GLY A 619 12.14 -43.30 21.60
CA GLY A 619 13.08 -42.23 21.28
C GLY A 619 12.44 -41.08 20.51
N LYS A 620 13.21 -40.01 20.34
CA LYS A 620 12.86 -38.84 19.54
C LYS A 620 13.43 -38.97 18.13
N TYR A 621 12.59 -38.86 17.12
CA TYR A 621 12.92 -38.93 15.69
C TYR A 621 12.59 -37.59 15.02
N GLU A 622 13.46 -37.10 14.14
CA GLU A 622 13.22 -35.91 13.31
C GLU A 622 13.01 -36.34 11.86
N ILE A 623 11.75 -36.38 11.41
CA ILE A 623 11.37 -36.84 10.07
C ILE A 623 11.25 -35.62 9.15
N GLU A 624 12.09 -35.54 8.11
CA GLU A 624 11.94 -34.58 7.00
C GLU A 624 11.03 -35.20 5.94
N TYR A 625 9.91 -34.52 5.65
CA TYR A 625 9.02 -34.84 4.55
C TYR A 625 9.33 -33.95 3.35
N ILE A 626 9.56 -34.58 2.20
CA ILE A 626 9.74 -33.91 0.91
C ILE A 626 8.44 -34.06 0.12
N ILE A 627 7.59 -33.04 0.18
CA ILE A 627 6.31 -32.97 -0.51
C ILE A 627 6.52 -32.45 -1.93
N THR A 628 6.01 -33.18 -2.92
CA THR A 628 6.13 -32.85 -4.34
C THR A 628 4.76 -32.76 -4.98
N SER A 629 4.45 -31.63 -5.60
CA SER A 629 3.22 -31.47 -6.39
C SER A 629 3.23 -32.41 -7.61
N LYS A 630 2.09 -33.03 -7.93
CA LYS A 630 1.97 -33.89 -9.12
C LYS A 630 1.71 -33.12 -10.41
N THR A 631 1.22 -31.88 -10.31
CA THR A 631 0.98 -31.01 -11.47
C THR A 631 2.19 -30.15 -11.82
N ASP A 632 3.11 -29.94 -10.87
CA ASP A 632 4.36 -29.23 -11.08
C ASP A 632 5.48 -29.92 -10.29
N SER A 633 6.30 -30.72 -10.99
CA SER A 633 7.42 -31.44 -10.38
C SER A 633 8.52 -30.53 -9.83
N THR A 634 8.50 -29.23 -10.14
CA THR A 634 9.45 -28.26 -9.59
C THR A 634 8.97 -27.66 -8.26
N ASN A 635 7.68 -27.80 -7.93
CA ASN A 635 7.12 -27.39 -6.66
C ASN A 635 7.37 -28.46 -5.57
N ILE A 636 8.57 -28.38 -4.98
CA ILE A 636 9.05 -29.28 -3.92
C ILE A 636 9.15 -28.50 -2.61
N ILE A 637 8.46 -28.98 -1.58
CA ILE A 637 8.45 -28.38 -0.24
C ILE A 637 9.04 -29.36 0.77
N LYS A 638 9.89 -28.85 1.65
CA LYS A 638 10.48 -29.61 2.75
C LYS A 638 9.93 -29.12 4.08
N ILE A 639 9.45 -30.05 4.90
CA ILE A 639 8.99 -29.78 6.27
C ILE A 639 9.52 -30.85 7.21
N VAL A 640 9.77 -30.47 8.46
CA VAL A 640 10.32 -31.36 9.49
C VAL A 640 9.30 -31.55 10.60
N GLN A 641 9.15 -32.79 11.06
CA GLN A 641 8.33 -33.15 12.21
C GLN A 641 9.14 -33.95 13.21
N THR A 642 8.97 -33.60 14.48
CA THR A 642 9.45 -34.41 15.58
C THR A 642 8.41 -35.50 15.90
N VAL A 643 8.79 -36.77 15.82
CA VAL A 643 7.96 -37.88 16.30
C VAL A 643 8.63 -38.51 17.50
N ILE A 644 7.91 -38.61 18.63
CA ILE A 644 8.44 -39.22 19.85
C ILE A 644 7.71 -40.53 20.11
N VAL A 645 8.46 -41.62 20.06
CA VAL A 645 7.99 -42.96 20.39
C VAL A 645 8.17 -43.19 21.88
N TYR A 646 7.09 -43.40 22.63
CA TYR A 646 7.13 -43.57 24.09
C TYR A 646 6.70 -44.97 24.53
N ASP A 647 7.28 -45.44 25.64
CA ASP A 647 6.96 -46.73 26.26
C ASP A 647 6.04 -46.52 27.47
N GLU A 648 4.81 -47.02 27.40
CA GLU A 648 3.80 -46.80 28.46
C GLU A 648 4.10 -47.52 29.78
N THR A 649 5.09 -48.42 29.79
CA THR A 649 5.55 -49.11 31.00
C THR A 649 6.62 -48.34 31.77
N LYS A 650 7.04 -47.17 31.26
CA LYS A 650 8.03 -46.29 31.91
C LYS A 650 7.35 -45.10 32.59
N GLU A 651 8.14 -44.35 33.36
CA GLU A 651 7.78 -43.07 33.95
C GLU A 651 7.28 -42.06 32.90
N ASN A 652 6.31 -41.21 33.30
CA ASN A 652 5.72 -40.21 32.41
C ASN A 652 6.57 -38.93 32.32
N GLU A 653 7.72 -38.99 31.67
CA GLU A 653 8.63 -37.85 31.65
C GLU A 653 8.03 -36.60 30.98
N ILE A 654 8.37 -35.44 31.55
CA ILE A 654 8.18 -34.13 30.91
C ILE A 654 9.33 -33.96 29.93
N TYR A 655 9.05 -34.07 28.63
CA TYR A 655 10.09 -34.00 27.59
C TYR A 655 10.29 -32.58 27.03
N ALA A 656 9.33 -31.69 27.26
CA ALA A 656 9.46 -30.28 26.99
C ALA A 656 8.64 -29.49 27.99
N TYR A 657 9.17 -28.37 28.45
CA TYR A 657 8.46 -27.45 29.32
C TYR A 657 8.85 -26.02 29.01
N ASN A 658 7.94 -25.10 29.29
CA ASN A 658 8.18 -23.67 29.29
C ASN A 658 7.53 -23.07 30.52
N ILE A 659 8.33 -22.44 31.37
CA ILE A 659 7.85 -21.72 32.55
C ILE A 659 8.11 -20.24 32.26
N SER A 660 7.06 -19.42 32.29
CA SER A 660 7.23 -18.00 32.04
C SER A 660 8.09 -17.35 33.13
N ASP A 661 8.74 -16.25 32.76
CA ASP A 661 9.24 -15.30 33.75
C ASP A 661 8.09 -14.87 34.67
N GLU A 662 8.42 -14.50 35.90
CA GLU A 662 7.45 -13.95 36.82
C GLU A 662 6.88 -12.66 36.22
N GLN A 663 5.56 -12.55 36.25
CA GLN A 663 4.87 -11.32 35.92
C GLN A 663 3.75 -11.10 36.92
N ASN A 664 3.80 -9.96 37.62
CA ASN A 664 2.88 -9.64 38.71
C ASN A 664 2.80 -10.77 39.76
N GLU A 665 3.96 -11.34 40.13
CA GLU A 665 4.07 -12.48 41.07
C GLU A 665 3.40 -13.79 40.61
N MET A 666 3.17 -13.91 39.30
CA MET A 666 2.55 -15.08 38.69
C MET A 666 3.44 -15.66 37.61
N ILE A 667 3.45 -16.99 37.49
CA ILE A 667 4.09 -17.71 36.40
C ILE A 667 3.06 -18.58 35.68
N ASN A 668 3.30 -18.84 34.41
CA ASN A 668 2.54 -19.82 33.63
C ASN A 668 3.47 -20.98 33.29
N ILE A 669 2.94 -22.20 33.36
CA ILE A 669 3.69 -23.43 33.13
C ILE A 669 3.04 -24.16 31.97
N SER A 670 3.77 -24.38 30.89
CA SER A 670 3.39 -25.26 29.79
C SER A 670 4.26 -26.50 29.83
N LEU A 671 3.64 -27.67 29.77
CA LEU A 671 4.32 -28.97 29.85
C LEU A 671 3.88 -29.84 28.69
N ASN A 672 4.83 -30.58 28.12
CA ASN A 672 4.57 -31.69 27.23
C ASN A 672 5.09 -32.99 27.83
N LEU A 673 4.22 -33.98 27.85
CA LEU A 673 4.32 -35.24 28.57
C LEU A 673 4.14 -36.40 27.59
N TYR A 674 4.81 -37.52 27.83
CA TYR A 674 4.66 -38.70 26.97
C TYR A 674 3.27 -39.36 27.09
N MET A 675 2.61 -39.26 28.25
CA MET A 675 1.32 -39.90 28.52
C MET A 675 0.28 -38.91 29.05
N LYS A 676 -0.97 -39.06 28.60
CA LYS A 676 -2.16 -38.32 29.07
C LYS A 676 -2.81 -38.92 30.34
N LYS A 677 -1.99 -39.44 31.25
CA LYS A 677 -2.44 -40.06 32.51
C LYS A 677 -1.39 -39.86 33.60
N GLY A 678 -1.81 -39.92 34.85
CA GLY A 678 -0.95 -39.78 36.02
C GLY A 678 -1.20 -38.49 36.78
N ASN A 679 -0.26 -38.13 37.65
CA ASN A 679 -0.33 -36.90 38.44
C ASN A 679 0.93 -36.07 38.24
N LEU A 680 0.78 -34.75 38.20
CA LEU A 680 1.86 -33.78 38.30
C LEU A 680 1.91 -33.26 39.73
N HIS A 681 3.04 -33.48 40.39
CA HIS A 681 3.40 -32.85 41.65
C HIS A 681 4.25 -31.62 41.34
N TYR A 682 3.89 -30.46 41.88
CA TYR A 682 4.74 -29.28 41.82
C TYR A 682 4.91 -28.60 43.17
N LEU A 683 6.08 -27.98 43.36
CA LEU A 683 6.44 -27.26 44.58
C LEU A 683 7.18 -25.98 44.24
N ILE A 684 6.69 -24.85 44.75
CA ILE A 684 7.34 -23.54 44.66
C ILE A 684 7.97 -23.20 46.00
N THR A 685 9.29 -22.97 46.03
CA THR A 685 10.09 -22.88 47.27
C THR A 685 11.39 -22.08 47.08
N ASP A 686 11.98 -21.63 48.19
CA ASP A 686 13.33 -21.03 48.21
C ASP A 686 14.43 -22.05 48.46
N LEU A 687 14.07 -23.32 48.69
CA LEU A 687 15.00 -24.41 48.93
C LEU A 687 15.62 -24.91 47.62
N GLU A 688 16.94 -24.83 47.52
CA GLU A 688 17.69 -25.02 46.26
C GLU A 688 17.96 -26.49 45.88
N ASN A 689 18.04 -27.39 46.86
CA ASN A 689 18.41 -28.78 46.65
C ASN A 689 17.45 -29.66 47.45
N LEU A 690 16.38 -30.14 46.80
CA LEU A 690 15.41 -31.05 47.38
C LEU A 690 15.50 -32.41 46.72
N SER A 691 15.43 -33.48 47.52
CA SER A 691 15.22 -34.84 47.01
C SER A 691 13.76 -35.03 46.57
N GLN A 692 13.51 -36.12 45.85
CA GLN A 692 12.14 -36.50 45.48
C GLN A 692 11.24 -36.66 46.71
N ASP A 693 11.74 -37.30 47.77
CA ASP A 693 10.97 -37.49 49.01
C ASP A 693 10.69 -36.16 49.72
N ASP A 694 11.63 -35.21 49.70
CA ASP A 694 11.41 -33.88 50.26
C ASP A 694 10.29 -33.14 49.53
N ILE A 695 10.26 -33.22 48.19
CA ILE A 695 9.23 -32.59 47.35
C ILE A 695 7.86 -33.25 47.59
N LEU A 696 7.80 -34.58 47.56
CA LEU A 696 6.54 -35.33 47.69
C LEU A 696 5.90 -35.20 49.07
N ASN A 697 6.67 -34.95 50.12
CA ASN A 697 6.18 -34.78 51.49
C ASN A 697 6.05 -33.31 51.94
N HIS A 698 6.37 -32.34 51.08
CA HIS A 698 6.32 -30.91 51.44
C HIS A 698 4.87 -30.43 51.62
N GLN A 699 4.63 -29.62 52.67
CA GLN A 699 3.29 -29.09 53.00
C GLN A 699 2.68 -28.20 51.91
N ASP A 700 3.53 -27.42 51.20
CA ASP A 700 3.10 -26.52 50.12
C ASP A 700 2.99 -27.21 48.75
N LYS A 701 3.25 -28.53 48.66
CA LYS A 701 3.16 -29.29 47.41
C LYS A 701 1.75 -29.21 46.84
N LYS A 702 1.65 -29.03 45.53
CA LYS A 702 0.41 -29.06 44.77
C LYS A 702 0.36 -30.30 43.89
N LEU A 703 -0.84 -30.83 43.71
CA LEU A 703 -1.13 -32.01 42.92
C LEU A 703 -2.13 -31.63 41.83
N VAL A 704 -1.82 -31.99 40.59
CA VAL A 704 -2.69 -31.78 39.42
C VAL A 704 -2.79 -33.08 38.63
N GLU A 705 -3.99 -33.50 38.28
CA GLU A 705 -4.19 -34.67 37.43
C GLU A 705 -3.74 -34.38 35.99
N ILE A 706 -3.05 -35.35 35.38
CA ILE A 706 -2.61 -35.30 33.98
C ILE A 706 -3.71 -35.90 33.10
N ASN A 707 -4.45 -35.04 32.42
CA ASN A 707 -5.54 -35.44 31.52
C ASN A 707 -5.22 -35.25 30.03
N ASP A 708 -4.08 -34.64 29.71
CA ASP A 708 -3.60 -34.38 28.35
C ASP A 708 -2.07 -34.50 28.30
N THR A 709 -1.52 -34.82 27.13
CA THR A 709 -0.08 -34.82 26.86
C THR A 709 0.50 -33.41 26.73
N SER A 710 -0.35 -32.41 26.51
CA SER A 710 0.03 -30.99 26.58
C SER A 710 -0.80 -30.31 27.66
N MET A 711 -0.14 -29.83 28.71
CA MET A 711 -0.79 -29.17 29.84
C MET A 711 -0.37 -27.71 29.94
N MET A 712 -1.31 -26.85 30.36
CA MET A 712 -1.05 -25.46 30.70
C MET A 712 -1.62 -25.16 32.09
N LEU A 713 -0.76 -24.73 33.00
CA LEU A 713 -1.12 -24.19 34.30
C LEU A 713 -0.93 -22.68 34.23
N GLU A 714 -2.01 -21.92 34.20
CA GLU A 714 -1.96 -20.46 34.13
C GLU A 714 -2.05 -19.85 35.52
N ASN A 715 -1.45 -18.66 35.67
CA ASN A 715 -1.60 -17.81 36.86
C ASN A 715 -1.22 -18.57 38.16
N ILE A 716 -0.06 -19.21 38.17
CA ILE A 716 0.46 -19.88 39.36
C ILE A 716 1.23 -18.85 40.19
N GLN A 717 0.81 -18.67 41.43
CA GLN A 717 1.42 -17.70 42.34
C GLN A 717 2.82 -18.16 42.75
N SER A 718 3.84 -17.42 42.29
CA SER A 718 5.25 -17.69 42.64
C SER A 718 5.55 -17.27 44.08
N ASN A 719 4.82 -16.27 44.60
CA ASN A 719 5.14 -15.58 45.86
C ASN A 719 6.61 -15.11 45.93
N ARG A 720 7.20 -14.78 44.77
CA ARG A 720 8.62 -14.40 44.62
C ARG A 720 9.63 -15.44 45.13
N LYS A 721 9.20 -16.69 45.28
CA LYS A 721 10.12 -17.78 45.66
C LYS A 721 11.01 -18.13 44.47
N LYS A 722 12.21 -18.66 44.74
CA LYS A 722 13.26 -18.81 43.71
C LYS A 722 13.11 -20.01 42.78
N TYR A 723 12.47 -21.08 43.23
CA TYR A 723 12.50 -22.35 42.51
C TYR A 723 11.11 -22.93 42.35
N ILE A 724 10.89 -23.59 41.22
CA ILE A 724 9.80 -24.55 41.05
C ILE A 724 10.36 -25.93 40.72
N TYR A 725 9.82 -26.93 41.40
CA TYR A 725 10.09 -28.35 41.15
C TYR A 725 8.87 -29.01 40.54
N LEU A 726 9.08 -29.83 39.52
CA LEU A 726 8.05 -30.62 38.84
C LEU A 726 8.44 -32.10 38.85
N ILE A 727 7.51 -32.96 39.24
CA ILE A 727 7.65 -34.42 39.20
C ILE A 727 6.32 -35.00 38.72
N THR A 728 6.36 -35.90 37.76
CA THR A 728 5.17 -36.66 37.39
C THR A 728 5.18 -38.03 38.04
N GLU A 729 4.00 -38.58 38.26
CA GLU A 729 3.77 -39.90 38.82
C GLU A 729 2.79 -40.66 37.93
N THR A 730 3.13 -41.88 37.53
CA THR A 730 2.23 -42.77 36.78
C THR A 730 2.49 -44.21 37.16
N ASN A 731 1.47 -44.93 37.63
CA ASN A 731 1.61 -46.33 38.10
C ASN A 731 2.75 -46.52 39.12
N GLU A 732 2.85 -45.63 40.11
CA GLU A 732 3.92 -45.63 41.14
C GLU A 732 5.36 -45.39 40.61
N LEU A 733 5.51 -45.06 39.32
CA LEU A 733 6.76 -44.61 38.74
C LEU A 733 6.82 -43.08 38.75
N TYR A 734 7.93 -42.52 39.20
CA TYR A 734 8.18 -41.08 39.24
C TYR A 734 9.16 -40.67 38.14
N SER A 735 8.91 -39.54 37.48
CA SER A 735 9.86 -38.96 36.54
C SER A 735 11.10 -38.41 37.24
N GLN A 736 12.10 -38.05 36.44
CA GLN A 736 13.17 -37.18 36.92
C GLN A 736 12.61 -35.86 37.45
N ILE A 737 13.31 -35.29 38.43
CA ILE A 737 12.99 -33.98 39.01
C ILE A 737 13.39 -32.90 38.01
N ILE A 738 12.43 -32.09 37.59
CA ILE A 738 12.72 -30.84 36.89
C ILE A 738 12.77 -29.73 37.92
N LYS A 739 13.94 -29.12 38.07
CA LYS A 739 14.13 -27.87 38.81
C LYS A 739 14.22 -26.73 37.80
N TYR A 740 13.46 -25.67 38.05
CA TYR A 740 13.54 -24.44 37.29
C TYR A 740 13.73 -23.25 38.23
N ASP A 741 14.70 -22.39 37.88
CA ASP A 741 14.99 -21.16 38.58
C ASP A 741 14.03 -20.08 38.06
N ILE A 742 13.12 -19.63 38.91
CA ILE A 742 12.14 -18.61 38.56
C ILE A 742 12.89 -17.28 38.39
N VAL A 743 12.75 -16.68 37.21
CA VAL A 743 13.21 -15.32 36.96
C VAL A 743 12.17 -14.37 37.57
N ASN A 744 12.40 -13.98 38.82
CA ASN A 744 11.54 -13.04 39.56
C ASN A 744 11.63 -11.62 39.00
N GLU A 745 10.58 -10.84 39.22
CA GLU A 745 10.56 -9.43 38.84
C GLU A 745 11.49 -8.59 39.72
N GLU A 746 12.22 -7.66 39.11
CA GLU A 746 13.01 -6.66 39.84
C GLU A 746 12.07 -5.60 40.42
N VAL A 747 11.99 -5.50 41.76
CA VAL A 747 11.19 -4.47 42.42
C VAL A 747 11.95 -3.14 42.41
N ILE A 748 11.32 -2.13 41.85
CA ILE A 748 11.81 -0.75 41.79
C ILE A 748 10.83 0.13 42.53
N GLU A 749 11.25 0.64 43.69
CA GLU A 749 10.46 1.60 44.46
C GLU A 749 10.58 2.99 43.84
N ILE A 750 9.45 3.65 43.61
CA ILE A 750 9.35 5.02 43.10
C ILE A 750 8.81 5.91 44.22
N THR A 751 9.65 6.82 44.68
CA THR A 751 9.35 7.75 45.78
C THR A 751 9.18 9.19 45.31
N THR A 752 9.65 9.53 44.10
CA THR A 752 9.69 10.89 43.53
C THR A 752 9.19 10.97 42.08
N GLU A 753 8.83 12.17 41.62
CA GLU A 753 8.40 12.38 40.22
C GLU A 753 9.55 12.17 39.22
N GLU A 754 10.79 12.45 39.62
CA GLU A 754 11.98 12.22 38.81
C GLU A 754 12.22 10.73 38.56
N GLU A 755 12.06 9.87 39.57
CA GLU A 755 12.14 8.41 39.43
C GLU A 755 11.00 7.87 38.54
N PHE A 756 9.80 8.44 38.66
CA PHE A 756 8.69 8.11 37.76
C PHE A 756 9.00 8.49 36.31
N ASN A 757 9.57 9.67 36.08
CA ASN A 757 10.03 10.08 34.75
C ASN A 757 11.16 9.22 34.20
N GLN A 758 12.05 8.71 35.07
CA GLN A 758 13.08 7.76 34.70
C GLN A 758 12.47 6.43 34.23
N MET A 759 11.47 5.90 34.96
CA MET A 759 10.72 4.72 34.53
C MET A 759 10.11 4.93 33.13
N LEU A 760 9.48 6.08 32.89
CA LEU A 760 8.89 6.38 31.58
C LEU A 760 9.93 6.40 30.46
N SER A 761 11.16 6.83 30.75
CA SER A 761 12.23 6.92 29.75
C SER A 761 13.06 5.64 29.61
N GLU A 762 12.76 4.60 30.39
CA GLU A 762 13.51 3.36 30.42
C GLU A 762 13.25 2.53 29.14
N PRO A 763 14.30 2.13 28.39
CA PRO A 763 14.14 1.33 27.18
C PRO A 763 13.66 -0.11 27.44
N ILE A 764 13.90 -0.65 28.64
CA ILE A 764 13.54 -2.03 29.01
C ILE A 764 12.80 -2.03 30.35
N THR A 765 11.49 -2.21 30.28
CA THR A 765 10.58 -2.30 31.45
C THR A 765 10.10 -3.73 31.71
N LYS A 766 10.31 -4.66 30.77
CA LYS A 766 9.97 -6.08 30.93
C LYS A 766 10.74 -6.68 32.12
N GLY A 767 10.05 -7.44 32.97
CA GLY A 767 10.63 -8.08 34.16
C GLY A 767 10.87 -7.13 35.34
N LYS A 768 10.37 -5.88 35.28
CA LYS A 768 10.45 -4.90 36.36
C LYS A 768 9.08 -4.66 36.97
N TYR A 769 9.05 -4.56 38.30
CA TYR A 769 7.90 -4.24 39.11
C TYR A 769 8.10 -2.86 39.75
N TYR A 770 7.53 -1.84 39.13
CA TYR A 770 7.56 -0.46 39.62
C TYR A 770 6.47 -0.25 40.66
N LYS A 771 6.87 0.11 41.88
CA LYS A 771 5.96 0.28 43.01
C LYS A 771 6.04 1.71 43.54
N LEU A 772 4.92 2.43 43.51
CA LEU A 772 4.88 3.75 44.14
C LEU A 772 4.91 3.63 45.67
N MET A 773 5.68 4.51 46.28
CA MET A 773 5.84 4.58 47.73
C MET A 773 5.25 5.85 48.34
N ASN A 774 4.94 6.85 47.51
CA ASN A 774 4.33 8.13 47.89
C ASN A 774 3.40 8.64 46.77
N ASN A 775 2.56 9.63 47.09
CA ASN A 775 1.89 10.43 46.05
C ASN A 775 2.93 11.26 45.28
N LEU A 776 2.73 11.37 43.97
CA LEU A 776 3.59 12.09 43.04
C LEU A 776 2.88 13.36 42.53
N ASP A 777 3.44 14.53 42.80
CA ASP A 777 2.88 15.85 42.45
C ASP A 777 3.68 16.51 41.31
N PHE A 778 3.06 16.57 40.12
CA PHE A 778 3.64 17.15 38.91
C PHE A 778 3.39 18.65 38.76
N THR A 779 3.01 19.38 39.81
CA THR A 779 2.81 20.84 39.76
C THR A 779 4.06 21.55 39.23
N GLY A 780 3.94 22.19 38.06
CA GLY A 780 5.05 22.90 37.40
C GLY A 780 6.14 21.99 36.84
N LYS A 781 5.96 20.67 36.87
CA LYS A 781 6.87 19.67 36.30
C LYS A 781 6.28 19.12 34.99
N THR A 782 7.15 18.63 34.12
CA THR A 782 6.78 17.96 32.86
C THR A 782 6.95 16.46 32.98
N MET A 783 6.18 15.72 32.20
CA MET A 783 6.31 14.27 32.08
C MET A 783 7.18 13.90 30.87
N SER A 784 8.08 12.94 31.05
CA SER A 784 8.92 12.44 29.95
C SER A 784 8.11 11.59 28.97
N ILE A 785 8.57 11.52 27.72
CA ILE A 785 7.89 10.73 26.68
C ILE A 785 8.33 9.27 26.82
N SER A 786 7.37 8.39 27.16
CA SER A 786 7.59 6.95 27.19
C SER A 786 7.48 6.31 25.80
N THR A 787 8.20 5.19 25.61
CA THR A 787 8.03 4.29 24.45
C THR A 787 7.06 3.15 24.82
N ILE A 788 7.57 1.93 24.96
CA ILE A 788 6.79 0.72 25.21
C ILE A 788 6.96 0.28 26.67
N PHE A 789 5.84 0.10 27.37
CA PHE A 789 5.80 -0.42 28.73
C PHE A 789 5.38 -1.89 28.75
N GLU A 790 6.26 -2.76 29.23
CA GLU A 790 6.07 -4.21 29.33
C GLU A 790 6.20 -4.73 30.78
N GLY A 791 6.32 -3.83 31.77
CA GLY A 791 6.48 -4.16 33.19
C GLY A 791 5.17 -4.15 33.98
N VAL A 792 5.30 -4.10 35.31
CA VAL A 792 4.18 -3.86 36.24
C VAL A 792 4.34 -2.47 36.85
N LEU A 793 3.30 -1.64 36.74
CA LEU A 793 3.18 -0.39 37.49
C LEU A 793 2.12 -0.56 38.56
N ASP A 794 2.55 -0.64 39.81
CA ASP A 794 1.71 -0.70 40.99
C ASP A 794 1.72 0.65 41.69
N GLY A 795 0.61 1.38 41.62
CA GLY A 795 0.43 2.60 42.38
C GLY A 795 0.39 2.39 43.88
N ASN A 796 0.20 1.14 44.36
CA ASN A 796 0.20 0.80 45.77
C ASN A 796 -0.76 1.68 46.61
N GLY A 797 -1.85 2.16 45.98
CA GLY A 797 -2.84 3.08 46.56
C GLY A 797 -2.47 4.56 46.52
N PHE A 798 -1.33 4.93 45.96
CA PHE A 798 -0.87 6.31 45.83
C PHE A 798 -1.36 6.99 44.53
N LYS A 799 -1.23 8.32 44.52
CA LYS A 799 -1.70 9.20 43.45
C LYS A 799 -0.58 9.69 42.54
N VAL A 800 -0.89 9.91 41.27
CA VAL A 800 -0.15 10.78 40.35
C VAL A 800 -1.04 11.99 40.04
N MET A 801 -0.58 13.19 40.39
CA MET A 801 -1.47 14.36 40.41
C MET A 801 -0.88 15.66 39.88
N ASN A 802 -1.76 16.61 39.57
CA ASN A 802 -1.47 18.00 39.19
C ASN A 802 -0.61 18.15 37.91
N LEU A 803 -0.76 17.24 36.95
CA LEU A 803 -0.05 17.31 35.66
C LEU A 803 -0.79 18.22 34.68
N THR A 804 -0.10 19.21 34.12
CA THR A 804 -0.59 19.99 32.96
C THR A 804 0.42 19.92 31.81
N GLU A 805 0.02 19.35 30.67
CA GLU A 805 0.92 19.13 29.55
C GLU A 805 0.23 19.41 28.19
N LYS A 806 1.02 19.91 27.24
CA LYS A 806 0.56 20.29 25.88
C LYS A 806 1.09 19.39 24.78
N ASN A 807 2.15 18.63 25.04
CA ASN A 807 2.91 17.95 23.98
C ASN A 807 3.10 16.44 24.20
N LEU A 808 2.35 15.81 25.10
CA LEU A 808 2.34 14.35 25.17
C LEU A 808 1.91 13.78 23.82
N ARG A 809 2.65 12.77 23.35
CA ARG A 809 2.47 12.27 21.98
C ARG A 809 1.25 11.39 21.86
N LYS A 810 1.05 10.46 22.80
CA LYS A 810 -0.04 9.47 22.81
C LYS A 810 -0.61 9.12 24.19
N GLY A 811 0.02 9.55 25.29
CA GLY A 811 -0.37 9.27 26.68
C GLY A 811 0.85 9.23 27.59
N ILE A 812 0.67 8.82 28.86
CA ILE A 812 1.77 8.52 29.80
C ILE A 812 2.71 7.48 29.16
N PHE A 813 2.12 6.41 28.62
CA PHE A 813 2.82 5.41 27.80
C PHE A 813 2.50 5.60 26.31
N GLU A 814 3.47 5.40 25.41
CA GLU A 814 3.15 5.33 23.98
C GLU A 814 2.37 4.04 23.68
N GLU A 815 2.81 2.93 24.26
CA GLU A 815 2.16 1.63 24.18
C GLU A 815 2.35 0.84 25.49
N ILE A 816 1.30 0.19 25.99
CA ILE A 816 1.42 -0.86 27.00
C ILE A 816 1.32 -2.19 26.27
N LYS A 817 2.39 -3.00 26.34
CA LYS A 817 2.47 -4.28 25.64
C LYS A 817 2.75 -5.38 26.65
N ASN A 818 1.81 -6.31 26.78
CA ASN A 818 1.87 -7.34 27.82
C ASN A 818 2.11 -6.75 29.23
N GLY A 819 1.67 -5.52 29.51
CA GLY A 819 1.98 -4.85 30.78
C GLY A 819 0.86 -5.00 31.80
N VAL A 820 1.16 -4.65 33.06
CA VAL A 820 0.14 -4.55 34.12
C VAL A 820 0.19 -3.17 34.74
N VAL A 821 -0.98 -2.53 34.89
CA VAL A 821 -1.10 -1.27 35.64
C VAL A 821 -2.17 -1.42 36.69
N LYS A 822 -1.85 -1.13 37.95
CA LYS A 822 -2.78 -1.35 39.06
C LYS A 822 -2.68 -0.36 40.20
N ASN A 823 -3.74 -0.29 41.00
CA ASN A 823 -3.81 0.37 42.31
C ASN A 823 -3.32 1.84 42.30
N ILE A 824 -3.69 2.62 41.29
CA ILE A 824 -3.19 3.99 41.11
C ILE A 824 -4.35 4.97 40.89
N THR A 825 -4.25 6.14 41.50
CA THR A 825 -5.19 7.25 41.26
C THR A 825 -4.51 8.34 40.43
N PHE A 826 -5.12 8.73 39.33
CA PHE A 826 -4.75 9.90 38.54
C PHE A 826 -5.67 11.06 38.92
N GLU A 827 -5.11 12.16 39.43
CA GLU A 827 -5.90 13.27 39.97
C GLU A 827 -5.48 14.64 39.41
N ASN A 828 -6.45 15.46 39.01
CA ASN A 828 -6.20 16.83 38.54
C ASN A 828 -5.20 16.89 37.36
N ILE A 829 -5.49 16.13 36.29
CA ILE A 829 -4.64 16.06 35.10
C ILE A 829 -5.30 16.80 33.93
N LYS A 830 -4.54 17.70 33.30
CA LYS A 830 -4.98 18.47 32.14
C LYS A 830 -4.04 18.28 30.95
N LEU A 831 -4.52 17.57 29.94
CA LEU A 831 -3.80 17.35 28.67
C LEU A 831 -4.46 18.14 27.55
N THR A 832 -3.74 19.05 26.92
CA THR A 832 -4.28 19.87 25.82
C THR A 832 -3.44 19.70 24.57
N GLU A 833 -4.04 19.80 23.39
CA GLU A 833 -3.31 19.80 22.12
C GLU A 833 -2.45 18.55 21.83
N LEU A 834 -2.97 17.35 22.09
CA LEU A 834 -2.33 16.11 21.62
C LEU A 834 -2.32 16.11 20.06
N ASN A 835 -1.20 16.55 19.47
CA ASN A 835 -1.11 17.00 18.07
C ASN A 835 -0.48 15.97 17.11
N LYS A 836 0.14 14.90 17.60
CA LYS A 836 1.06 14.06 16.80
C LYS A 836 0.58 12.64 16.49
N SER A 837 -0.57 12.20 17.00
CA SER A 837 -1.03 10.80 16.88
C SER A 837 -2.54 10.70 16.66
N ASP A 838 -2.96 9.71 15.86
CA ASP A 838 -4.38 9.34 15.70
C ASP A 838 -4.89 8.42 16.82
N ARG A 839 -4.05 8.13 17.83
CA ARG A 839 -4.33 7.27 18.98
C ARG A 839 -3.92 8.03 20.22
N ASN A 840 -4.89 8.40 21.05
CA ASN A 840 -4.70 9.29 22.18
C ASN A 840 -5.32 8.66 23.43
N GLY A 841 -4.55 8.54 24.49
CA GLY A 841 -5.13 8.29 25.80
C GLY A 841 -4.40 8.92 26.95
N LEU A 842 -4.97 8.86 28.16
CA LEU A 842 -4.26 9.31 29.36
C LEU A 842 -3.18 8.30 29.72
N LEU A 843 -3.57 7.05 29.97
CA LEU A 843 -2.64 6.02 30.39
C LEU A 843 -1.76 5.57 29.20
N SER A 844 -2.35 5.29 28.03
CA SER A 844 -1.57 4.87 26.86
C SER A 844 -2.11 5.35 25.52
N GLY A 845 -1.22 5.44 24.53
CA GLY A 845 -1.62 5.59 23.13
C GLY A 845 -2.23 4.34 22.53
N ALA A 846 -1.62 3.20 22.82
CA ALA A 846 -2.08 1.89 22.39
C ALA A 846 -1.88 0.83 23.48
N ILE A 847 -2.65 -0.25 23.40
CA ILE A 847 -2.44 -1.48 24.16
C ILE A 847 -2.25 -2.64 23.19
N SER A 848 -1.30 -3.53 23.47
CA SER A 848 -1.12 -4.78 22.73
C SER A 848 -0.78 -5.97 23.63
N GLY A 849 -0.96 -7.18 23.08
CA GLY A 849 -0.64 -8.43 23.79
C GLY A 849 -1.60 -8.74 24.95
N LYS A 850 -1.11 -9.46 25.98
CA LYS A 850 -1.88 -9.83 27.18
C LYS A 850 -1.69 -8.79 28.29
N THR A 851 -2.57 -7.79 28.34
CA THR A 851 -2.44 -6.64 29.24
C THR A 851 -3.57 -6.60 30.27
N THR A 852 -3.26 -6.30 31.52
CA THR A 852 -4.24 -6.21 32.61
C THR A 852 -4.17 -4.85 33.29
N ILE A 853 -5.31 -4.18 33.45
CA ILE A 853 -5.42 -2.87 34.08
C ILE A 853 -6.53 -2.94 35.13
N TYR A 854 -6.21 -2.65 36.39
CA TYR A 854 -7.23 -2.76 37.42
C TYR A 854 -7.02 -1.88 38.65
N ASN A 855 -8.09 -1.58 39.38
CA ASN A 855 -8.06 -0.71 40.56
C ASN A 855 -7.48 0.67 40.22
N ILE A 856 -8.06 1.34 39.21
CA ILE A 856 -7.61 2.66 38.74
C ILE A 856 -8.70 3.69 39.02
N GLU A 857 -8.31 4.84 39.58
CA GLU A 857 -9.19 5.99 39.76
C GLU A 857 -8.74 7.17 38.88
N PHE A 858 -9.67 7.75 38.15
CA PHE A 858 -9.49 8.97 37.35
C PHE A 858 -10.36 10.06 37.97
N ASN A 859 -9.74 11.08 38.55
CA ASN A 859 -10.44 12.16 39.24
C ASN A 859 -10.00 13.52 38.68
N LYS A 860 -10.95 14.38 38.26
CA LYS A 860 -10.64 15.74 37.75
C LYS A 860 -9.71 15.70 36.54
N ILE A 861 -10.14 15.03 35.47
CA ILE A 861 -9.33 14.85 34.25
C ILE A 861 -9.91 15.69 33.12
N GLU A 862 -9.09 16.52 32.46
CA GLU A 862 -9.47 17.23 31.25
C GLU A 862 -8.50 16.90 30.10
N ILE A 863 -9.00 16.27 29.03
CA ILE A 863 -8.20 15.93 27.84
C ILE A 863 -8.82 16.53 26.59
N THR A 864 -8.02 17.27 25.83
CA THR A 864 -8.37 17.79 24.51
C THR A 864 -7.36 17.33 23.47
N ALA A 865 -7.79 16.45 22.55
CA ALA A 865 -6.98 15.98 21.43
C ALA A 865 -7.45 16.59 20.10
N LYS A 866 -6.50 16.93 19.20
CA LYS A 866 -6.84 17.44 17.84
C LYS A 866 -7.15 16.34 16.84
N LYS A 867 -6.66 15.12 17.10
CA LYS A 867 -6.78 13.94 16.23
C LYS A 867 -7.76 12.93 16.82
N ASN A 868 -7.75 11.69 16.32
CA ASN A 868 -8.80 10.70 16.55
C ASN A 868 -8.49 9.77 17.75
N LYS A 869 -9.42 8.85 18.05
CA LYS A 869 -9.28 7.71 18.97
C LYS A 869 -8.84 8.12 20.37
N LEU A 870 -9.71 8.83 21.10
CA LEU A 870 -9.44 9.29 22.46
C LEU A 870 -10.09 8.38 23.51
N GLY A 871 -9.31 7.92 24.51
CA GLY A 871 -9.82 7.23 25.72
C GLY A 871 -8.92 7.42 26.95
N LEU A 872 -9.44 7.31 28.18
CA LEU A 872 -8.61 7.45 29.39
C LEU A 872 -7.60 6.31 29.51
N ILE A 873 -8.03 5.08 29.26
CA ILE A 873 -7.14 3.92 29.34
C ILE A 873 -6.25 3.87 28.10
N THR A 874 -6.86 3.90 26.92
CA THR A 874 -6.11 3.89 25.68
C THR A 874 -6.86 4.49 24.50
N GLY A 875 -6.10 5.00 23.53
CA GLY A 875 -6.64 5.36 22.24
C GLY A 875 -7.02 4.14 21.40
N GLU A 876 -6.19 3.10 21.38
CA GLU A 876 -6.39 1.92 20.53
C GLU A 876 -5.90 0.62 21.18
N ILE A 877 -6.74 -0.40 21.22
CA ILE A 877 -6.31 -1.79 21.45
C ILE A 877 -5.94 -2.39 20.09
N ARG A 878 -4.68 -2.80 19.91
CA ARG A 878 -4.17 -3.34 18.64
C ARG A 878 -4.68 -4.75 18.37
N LEU A 879 -4.52 -5.18 17.12
CA LEU A 879 -4.94 -6.48 16.64
C LEU A 879 -4.43 -7.65 17.50
N ASP A 880 -5.25 -8.70 17.62
CA ASP A 880 -4.95 -9.95 18.32
C ASP A 880 -4.50 -9.76 19.79
N SER A 881 -5.07 -8.77 20.48
CA SER A 881 -4.74 -8.47 21.87
C SER A 881 -5.76 -9.07 22.85
N ARG A 882 -5.30 -9.43 24.05
CA ARG A 882 -6.14 -9.89 25.16
C ARG A 882 -6.04 -8.88 26.30
N VAL A 883 -7.10 -8.12 26.55
CA VAL A 883 -7.05 -7.01 27.50
C VAL A 883 -8.13 -7.17 28.56
N GLU A 884 -7.74 -7.06 29.82
CA GLU A 884 -8.65 -7.07 30.96
C GLU A 884 -8.60 -5.72 31.68
N ILE A 885 -9.75 -5.06 31.82
CA ILE A 885 -9.90 -3.76 32.46
C ILE A 885 -10.93 -3.91 33.58
N ASN A 886 -10.50 -3.86 34.84
CA ASN A 886 -11.38 -4.18 35.96
C ASN A 886 -11.34 -3.12 37.07
N ASN A 887 -12.45 -2.86 37.75
CA ASN A 887 -12.50 -1.98 38.92
C ASN A 887 -11.96 -0.57 38.63
N ILE A 888 -12.63 0.15 37.73
CA ILE A 888 -12.24 1.50 37.28
C ILE A 888 -13.24 2.52 37.79
N LYS A 889 -12.73 3.58 38.43
CA LYS A 889 -13.52 4.69 38.97
C LYS A 889 -13.22 5.98 38.20
N ILE A 890 -14.25 6.66 37.71
CA ILE A 890 -14.14 7.89 36.92
C ILE A 890 -14.99 8.97 37.58
N THR A 891 -14.38 10.08 38.01
CA THR A 891 -15.07 11.21 38.63
C THR A 891 -14.59 12.54 38.07
N ASP A 892 -15.52 13.43 37.68
CA ASP A 892 -15.23 14.76 37.14
C ASP A 892 -14.25 14.73 35.95
N VAL A 893 -14.65 14.02 34.87
CA VAL A 893 -13.81 13.84 33.68
C VAL A 893 -14.43 14.49 32.45
N LYS A 894 -13.60 15.20 31.68
CA LYS A 894 -13.97 15.85 30.43
C LYS A 894 -13.03 15.47 29.30
N LEU A 895 -13.57 14.85 28.25
CA LEU A 895 -12.85 14.42 27.06
C LEU A 895 -13.36 15.13 25.81
N SER A 896 -12.45 15.66 25.01
CA SER A 896 -12.77 16.33 23.75
C SER A 896 -11.81 15.91 22.64
N ALA A 897 -12.34 15.32 21.57
CA ALA A 897 -11.55 14.99 20.37
C ALA A 897 -12.42 14.97 19.12
N ASN A 898 -11.80 15.08 17.94
CA ASN A 898 -12.55 15.20 16.69
C ASN A 898 -13.35 13.93 16.37
N LYS A 899 -12.72 12.75 16.40
CA LYS A 899 -13.32 11.46 16.03
C LYS A 899 -12.98 10.37 17.05
N LEU A 900 -13.84 9.35 17.12
CA LEU A 900 -13.61 8.10 17.83
C LEU A 900 -13.31 8.31 19.34
N THR A 901 -14.20 8.98 20.06
CA THR A 901 -13.97 9.35 21.47
C THR A 901 -14.78 8.46 22.41
N ALA A 902 -14.15 7.93 23.46
CA ALA A 902 -14.84 7.26 24.56
C ALA A 902 -14.17 7.49 25.92
N PHE A 903 -14.82 7.13 27.04
CA PHE A 903 -14.18 7.28 28.34
C PHE A 903 -13.05 6.28 28.56
N LEU A 904 -13.22 5.01 28.19
CA LEU A 904 -12.16 4.01 28.41
C LEU A 904 -11.29 3.81 27.16
N VAL A 905 -11.90 3.42 26.04
CA VAL A 905 -11.15 2.96 24.85
C VAL A 905 -11.62 3.63 23.57
N GLY A 906 -10.72 4.30 22.83
CA GLY A 906 -11.08 4.90 21.54
C GLY A 906 -11.50 3.84 20.49
N GLU A 907 -10.64 2.87 20.20
CA GLU A 907 -10.89 1.82 19.21
C GLU A 907 -10.38 0.44 19.64
N LEU A 908 -11.10 -0.60 19.27
CA LEU A 908 -10.70 -2.01 19.37
C LEU A 908 -10.37 -2.54 17.97
N GLY A 909 -9.11 -2.90 17.76
CA GLY A 909 -8.61 -3.57 16.57
C GLY A 909 -9.05 -5.03 16.47
N SER A 910 -9.00 -5.56 15.25
CA SER A 910 -9.49 -6.90 14.90
C SER A 910 -8.83 -8.04 15.67
N LEU A 911 -9.58 -9.14 15.83
CA LEU A 911 -9.22 -10.38 16.54
C LEU A 911 -8.93 -10.23 18.04
N SER A 912 -9.14 -9.05 18.60
CA SER A 912 -8.91 -8.81 20.03
C SER A 912 -10.02 -9.41 20.90
N LYS A 913 -9.66 -9.81 22.12
CA LYS A 913 -10.58 -10.19 23.19
C LYS A 913 -10.42 -9.23 24.36
N VAL A 914 -11.46 -8.46 24.65
CA VAL A 914 -11.44 -7.42 25.68
C VAL A 914 -12.52 -7.69 26.71
N ILE A 915 -12.14 -7.71 27.98
CA ILE A 915 -13.03 -7.91 29.12
C ILE A 915 -12.99 -6.64 29.97
N ILE A 916 -14.15 -6.02 30.20
CA ILE A 916 -14.27 -4.79 30.99
C ILE A 916 -15.29 -5.01 32.11
N LYS A 917 -14.87 -4.89 33.37
CA LYS A 917 -15.74 -5.15 34.53
C LYS A 917 -15.64 -4.11 35.62
N ASP A 918 -16.73 -3.94 36.36
CA ASP A 918 -16.80 -3.09 37.55
C ASP A 918 -16.36 -1.65 37.28
N ILE A 919 -17.17 -0.93 36.49
CA ILE A 919 -16.88 0.44 36.06
C ILE A 919 -17.85 1.41 36.73
N TYR A 920 -17.32 2.33 37.54
CA TYR A 920 -18.07 3.44 38.13
C TYR A 920 -17.74 4.75 37.43
N MET A 921 -18.75 5.51 37.02
CA MET A 921 -18.60 6.84 36.44
C MET A 921 -19.55 7.85 37.08
N ASP A 922 -19.04 9.01 37.49
CA ASP A 922 -19.85 10.13 37.98
C ASP A 922 -19.30 11.47 37.46
N VAL A 923 -20.17 12.33 36.94
CA VAL A 923 -19.81 13.64 36.34
C VAL A 923 -18.80 13.47 35.21
N ALA A 924 -19.27 12.95 34.07
CA ALA A 924 -18.41 12.63 32.93
C ALA A 924 -18.93 13.27 31.63
N ILE A 925 -18.06 14.02 30.93
CA ILE A 925 -18.41 14.83 29.76
C ILE A 925 -17.60 14.39 28.52
N ILE A 926 -18.28 14.04 27.43
CA ILE A 926 -17.65 13.81 26.10
C ILE A 926 -18.12 14.87 25.11
N ASN A 927 -17.17 15.43 24.36
CA ASN A 927 -17.41 16.26 23.18
C ASN A 927 -16.70 15.70 21.93
N ALA A 928 -17.48 15.24 20.95
CA ALA A 928 -16.99 14.64 19.69
C ALA A 928 -17.68 15.28 18.46
N PRO A 929 -17.23 16.46 18.00
CA PRO A 929 -17.98 17.29 17.05
C PRO A 929 -18.04 16.75 15.61
N SER A 930 -17.27 15.72 15.25
CA SER A 930 -17.23 15.17 13.89
C SER A 930 -17.94 13.81 13.74
N ASN A 931 -17.90 13.21 12.54
CA ASN A 931 -18.84 12.21 12.03
C ASN A 931 -18.65 10.75 12.48
N GLU A 932 -17.68 10.45 13.34
CA GLU A 932 -17.37 9.06 13.72
C GLU A 932 -17.78 8.68 15.15
N GLY A 933 -18.39 9.63 15.87
CA GLY A 933 -19.20 9.39 17.06
C GLY A 933 -18.49 9.34 18.41
N ALA A 934 -19.28 8.95 19.41
CA ALA A 934 -18.88 8.84 20.81
C ALA A 934 -19.45 7.56 21.45
N GLY A 935 -18.65 6.88 22.28
CA GLY A 935 -19.11 5.78 23.12
C GLY A 935 -18.78 6.02 24.59
N LEU A 936 -19.51 5.44 25.54
CA LEU A 936 -19.11 5.54 26.95
C LEU A 936 -17.92 4.63 27.26
N ILE A 937 -18.00 3.36 26.86
CA ILE A 937 -16.95 2.38 27.14
C ILE A 937 -15.93 2.32 25.99
N ALA A 938 -16.41 2.08 24.78
CA ALA A 938 -15.58 2.02 23.58
C ALA A 938 -16.19 2.88 22.47
N ASN A 939 -15.41 3.53 21.59
CA ASN A 939 -16.04 4.16 20.44
C ASN A 939 -16.21 3.18 19.28
N MET A 940 -15.13 2.63 18.72
CA MET A 940 -15.23 1.72 17.57
C MET A 940 -14.79 0.31 17.92
N VAL A 941 -15.58 -0.69 17.55
CA VAL A 941 -15.29 -2.12 17.73
C VAL A 941 -15.28 -2.80 16.36
N THR A 942 -14.16 -3.42 16.00
CA THR A 942 -13.98 -4.07 14.69
C THR A 942 -13.55 -5.51 14.87
N ASN A 943 -14.29 -6.48 14.29
CA ASN A 943 -13.99 -7.92 14.25
C ASN A 943 -13.34 -8.45 15.55
N SER A 944 -13.95 -8.19 16.71
CA SER A 944 -13.38 -8.49 18.03
C SER A 944 -14.46 -8.95 19.02
N ASN A 945 -14.01 -9.50 20.15
CA ASN A 945 -14.88 -9.90 21.26
C ASN A 945 -14.77 -8.86 22.38
N LEU A 946 -15.90 -8.27 22.77
CA LEU A 946 -15.98 -7.31 23.85
C LEU A 946 -17.02 -7.78 24.89
N ASP A 947 -16.55 -8.15 26.07
CA ASP A 947 -17.38 -8.58 27.20
C ASP A 947 -17.40 -7.49 28.28
N ILE A 948 -18.57 -6.95 28.59
CA ILE A 948 -18.76 -5.87 29.55
C ILE A 948 -19.72 -6.33 30.66
N SER A 949 -19.35 -6.10 31.92
CA SER A 949 -20.26 -6.36 33.05
C SER A 949 -20.12 -5.36 34.20
N ASN A 950 -21.22 -5.06 34.88
CA ASN A 950 -21.26 -4.22 36.08
C ASN A 950 -20.77 -2.79 35.80
N VAL A 951 -21.59 -2.02 35.09
CA VAL A 951 -21.31 -0.59 34.81
C VAL A 951 -22.35 0.27 35.49
N TYR A 952 -21.93 1.21 36.33
CA TYR A 952 -22.79 2.20 36.94
C TYR A 952 -22.29 3.61 36.59
N ALA A 953 -23.05 4.34 35.77
CA ALA A 953 -22.67 5.64 35.27
C ALA A 953 -23.76 6.69 35.55
N THR A 954 -23.44 7.73 36.30
CA THR A 954 -24.35 8.84 36.63
C THR A 954 -23.81 10.19 36.19
N ASN A 955 -24.69 11.17 36.06
CA ASN A 955 -24.31 12.54 35.69
C ASN A 955 -23.53 12.61 34.36
N ILE A 956 -23.96 11.85 33.36
CA ILE A 956 -23.26 11.73 32.07
C ILE A 956 -23.74 12.79 31.08
N HIS A 957 -22.80 13.48 30.45
CA HIS A 957 -23.02 14.49 29.43
C HIS A 957 -22.32 14.08 28.12
N VAL A 958 -23.07 13.94 27.02
CA VAL A 958 -22.48 13.58 25.72
C VAL A 958 -22.97 14.55 24.64
N SER A 959 -22.02 15.15 23.92
CA SER A 959 -22.28 15.95 22.72
C SER A 959 -21.47 15.40 21.56
N ALA A 960 -22.14 14.88 20.53
CA ALA A 960 -21.46 14.29 19.37
C ALA A 960 -22.29 14.40 18.09
N SER A 961 -21.65 14.33 16.91
CA SER A 961 -22.39 14.58 15.66
C SER A 961 -23.12 13.36 15.07
N HIS A 962 -22.61 12.13 15.28
CA HIS A 962 -23.15 10.85 14.76
C HIS A 962 -22.83 9.70 15.73
N ASN A 963 -23.35 8.48 15.48
CA ASN A 963 -22.93 7.21 16.10
C ASN A 963 -22.68 7.31 17.62
N VAL A 964 -23.68 7.76 18.38
CA VAL A 964 -23.53 7.91 19.83
C VAL A 964 -24.13 6.70 20.53
N GLY A 965 -23.31 5.94 21.26
CA GLY A 965 -23.80 4.77 21.99
C GLY A 965 -23.40 4.72 23.46
N PHE A 966 -24.27 4.14 24.28
CA PHE A 966 -24.07 4.04 25.74
C PHE A 966 -23.07 2.97 26.15
N ILE A 967 -22.69 2.08 25.23
CA ILE A 967 -21.56 1.17 25.38
C ILE A 967 -20.55 1.44 24.28
N ALA A 968 -21.01 1.35 23.03
CA ALA A 968 -20.18 1.45 21.85
C ALA A 968 -20.70 2.51 20.86
N GLY A 969 -19.83 3.37 20.34
CA GLY A 969 -20.21 4.34 19.29
C GLY A 969 -20.56 3.64 17.96
N LYS A 970 -19.68 2.77 17.46
CA LYS A 970 -19.86 1.96 16.26
C LYS A 970 -19.34 0.54 16.46
N VAL A 971 -20.10 -0.44 15.99
CA VAL A 971 -19.74 -1.86 15.93
C VAL A 971 -19.80 -2.31 14.47
N ASN A 972 -18.69 -2.80 13.92
CA ASN A 972 -18.62 -3.33 12.54
C ASN A 972 -19.06 -4.82 12.48
N SER A 973 -19.19 -5.37 11.28
CA SER A 973 -19.49 -6.81 11.07
C SER A 973 -18.49 -7.73 11.77
N GLU A 974 -18.93 -8.94 12.16
CA GLU A 974 -18.12 -10.00 12.81
C GLU A 974 -17.62 -9.70 14.24
N VAL A 975 -18.16 -8.66 14.88
CA VAL A 975 -17.96 -8.42 16.31
C VAL A 975 -18.91 -9.29 17.14
N ARG A 976 -18.46 -9.75 18.32
CA ARG A 976 -19.33 -10.21 19.41
C ARG A 976 -19.22 -9.23 20.57
N LEU A 977 -20.29 -8.51 20.84
CA LEU A 977 -20.40 -7.63 22.00
C LEU A 977 -21.39 -8.24 22.98
N ASN A 978 -20.95 -8.51 24.21
CA ASN A 978 -21.78 -8.97 25.33
C ASN A 978 -21.76 -7.92 26.43
N ALA A 979 -22.93 -7.56 26.94
CA ALA A 979 -23.06 -6.50 27.95
C ALA A 979 -24.13 -6.85 28.99
N ASN A 980 -23.76 -6.90 30.28
CA ASN A 980 -24.64 -7.34 31.37
C ASN A 980 -24.56 -6.39 32.58
N ASN A 981 -25.67 -6.23 33.31
CA ASN A 981 -25.73 -5.44 34.56
C ASN A 981 -25.21 -4.00 34.37
N ILE A 982 -25.96 -3.20 33.62
CA ILE A 982 -25.54 -1.84 33.23
C ILE A 982 -26.61 -0.84 33.64
N PHE A 983 -26.20 0.23 34.30
CA PHE A 983 -27.02 1.39 34.58
C PHE A 983 -26.34 2.66 34.07
N VAL A 984 -27.05 3.47 33.28
CA VAL A 984 -26.55 4.77 32.80
C VAL A 984 -27.63 5.85 32.97
N GLU A 985 -27.30 6.93 33.67
CA GLU A 985 -28.09 8.15 33.79
C GLU A 985 -27.45 9.31 33.01
N LEU A 986 -28.23 9.89 32.08
CA LEU A 986 -27.80 11.01 31.23
C LEU A 986 -28.48 12.30 31.65
N ILE A 987 -27.69 13.36 31.79
CA ILE A 987 -28.18 14.69 32.15
C ILE A 987 -28.33 15.56 30.90
N THR A 988 -27.35 15.55 30.01
CA THR A 988 -27.47 16.20 28.70
C THR A 988 -26.99 15.28 27.58
N TYR A 989 -27.79 15.22 26.53
CA TYR A 989 -27.48 14.46 25.33
C TYR A 989 -27.76 15.33 24.11
N GLU A 990 -26.69 15.74 23.43
CA GLU A 990 -26.78 16.58 22.24
C GLU A 990 -26.26 15.83 21.02
N MET A 991 -27.11 15.75 19.99
CA MET A 991 -26.72 15.21 18.70
C MET A 991 -27.06 16.14 17.55
N LYS A 992 -26.12 16.25 16.61
CA LYS A 992 -26.30 17.10 15.43
C LYS A 992 -27.00 16.40 14.26
N LYS A 993 -27.03 15.05 14.19
CA LYS A 993 -27.76 14.28 13.16
C LYS A 993 -28.59 13.14 13.75
N ALA A 994 -29.72 12.81 13.12
CA ALA A 994 -30.90 12.23 13.78
C ALA A 994 -30.99 10.69 13.96
N ASN A 995 -29.99 9.87 13.63
CA ASN A 995 -30.27 8.45 13.28
C ASN A 995 -29.65 7.31 14.14
N TYR A 996 -29.03 7.53 15.31
CA TYR A 996 -28.18 6.48 15.93
C TYR A 996 -28.06 6.58 17.47
N ASN A 997 -29.13 6.26 18.23
CA ASN A 997 -29.25 6.55 19.68
C ASN A 997 -29.55 5.30 20.53
N THR A 998 -28.68 4.31 20.55
CA THR A 998 -28.92 3.10 21.35
C THR A 998 -27.72 2.72 22.21
N MET A 999 -27.76 1.54 22.84
CA MET A 999 -26.59 0.98 23.52
C MET A 999 -25.37 0.92 22.59
N VAL A 1000 -25.63 0.73 21.29
CA VAL A 1000 -24.65 0.85 20.22
C VAL A 1000 -25.10 1.93 19.24
N GLY A 1001 -24.28 2.95 18.99
CA GLY A 1001 -24.66 4.05 18.10
C GLY A 1001 -24.97 3.56 16.69
N ASN A 1002 -23.99 2.95 16.03
CA ASN A 1002 -24.18 2.24 14.75
C ASN A 1002 -23.77 0.77 14.89
N ASN A 1003 -24.71 -0.15 14.67
CA ASN A 1003 -24.46 -1.59 14.80
C ASN A 1003 -24.56 -2.29 13.45
N ASP A 1004 -23.42 -2.51 12.81
CA ASP A 1004 -23.24 -3.32 11.59
C ASP A 1004 -22.84 -4.78 11.93
N GLY A 1005 -22.78 -5.15 13.22
CA GLY A 1005 -22.32 -6.47 13.72
C GLY A 1005 -23.30 -7.23 14.62
N ILE A 1006 -22.84 -8.36 15.17
CA ILE A 1006 -23.63 -9.19 16.11
C ILE A 1006 -23.41 -8.65 17.53
N SER A 1007 -24.37 -7.86 18.00
CA SER A 1007 -24.40 -7.37 19.38
C SER A 1007 -25.43 -8.15 20.18
N THR A 1008 -25.01 -8.85 21.22
CA THR A 1008 -25.91 -9.50 22.18
C THR A 1008 -25.94 -8.65 23.45
N LEU A 1009 -27.01 -7.89 23.62
CA LEU A 1009 -27.27 -7.22 24.88
C LEU A 1009 -27.80 -8.27 25.86
N GLY A 1010 -27.11 -8.42 26.98
CA GLY A 1010 -27.49 -9.33 28.04
C GLY A 1010 -28.67 -8.82 28.86
N GLU A 1011 -29.01 -9.56 29.92
CA GLU A 1011 -30.10 -9.18 30.82
C GLU A 1011 -29.70 -7.94 31.65
N LYS A 1012 -30.70 -7.14 32.06
CA LYS A 1012 -30.56 -6.05 33.05
C LYS A 1012 -29.71 -4.85 32.59
N VAL A 1013 -30.13 -4.21 31.49
CA VAL A 1013 -29.57 -2.94 31.01
C VAL A 1013 -30.59 -1.82 31.20
N PHE A 1014 -30.22 -0.79 31.97
CA PHE A 1014 -31.11 0.30 32.40
C PHE A 1014 -30.57 1.66 31.99
N LEU A 1015 -31.43 2.48 31.38
CA LEU A 1015 -31.12 3.85 30.95
C LEU A 1015 -32.10 4.85 31.55
N LYS A 1016 -31.59 5.95 32.10
CA LYS A 1016 -32.37 7.07 32.66
C LYS A 1016 -32.01 8.39 31.95
N GLY A 1017 -33.01 9.23 31.67
CA GLY A 1017 -32.81 10.55 31.05
C GLY A 1017 -32.94 10.57 29.52
N ILE A 1018 -33.55 9.55 28.91
CA ILE A 1018 -33.76 9.47 27.45
C ILE A 1018 -35.25 9.25 27.16
N THR A 1019 -35.78 9.96 26.16
CA THR A 1019 -37.09 9.66 25.57
C THR A 1019 -36.93 8.75 24.35
N LYS A 1020 -37.66 7.63 24.32
CA LYS A 1020 -37.68 6.70 23.18
C LYS A 1020 -38.16 7.45 21.93
N LYS A 1021 -37.37 7.48 20.85
CA LYS A 1021 -37.78 7.98 19.53
C LYS A 1021 -37.94 6.82 18.55
N ASP A 1022 -38.89 6.93 17.63
CA ASP A 1022 -39.10 5.96 16.55
C ASP A 1022 -37.87 5.94 15.62
N GLY A 1023 -37.35 4.74 15.31
CA GLY A 1023 -36.18 4.54 14.43
C GLY A 1023 -34.89 4.09 15.10
N ASN A 1024 -34.88 3.88 16.43
CA ASN A 1024 -33.72 3.39 17.18
C ASN A 1024 -33.34 1.94 16.79
N LYS A 1025 -32.30 1.77 15.96
CA LYS A 1025 -31.66 0.46 15.72
C LYS A 1025 -30.74 0.11 16.89
N GLY A 1026 -30.99 -0.98 17.62
CA GLY A 1026 -30.04 -1.51 18.63
C GLY A 1026 -30.46 -1.40 20.10
N LEU A 1027 -31.69 -1.02 20.42
CA LEU A 1027 -32.28 -1.32 21.73
C LEU A 1027 -32.76 -2.77 21.68
N GLY A 1028 -32.01 -3.69 22.28
CA GLY A 1028 -32.48 -5.07 22.45
C GLY A 1028 -33.73 -5.12 23.32
N GLU A 1029 -34.52 -6.19 23.23
CA GLU A 1029 -35.75 -6.38 24.04
C GLU A 1029 -35.49 -6.27 25.55
N SER A 1030 -34.23 -6.47 25.99
CA SER A 1030 -33.75 -6.41 27.38
C SER A 1030 -33.32 -5.01 27.88
N THR A 1031 -33.51 -3.94 27.10
CA THR A 1031 -33.15 -2.56 27.53
C THR A 1031 -34.34 -1.83 28.13
N TYR A 1032 -34.24 -1.45 29.40
CA TYR A 1032 -35.30 -0.76 30.14
C TYR A 1032 -35.02 0.75 30.22
N ILE A 1033 -35.94 1.56 29.69
CA ILE A 1033 -35.91 3.01 29.86
C ILE A 1033 -36.67 3.34 31.14
N ALA A 1034 -35.98 3.92 32.10
CA ALA A 1034 -36.47 4.06 33.45
C ALA A 1034 -36.35 5.54 33.89
N ASN A 1035 -37.26 6.37 33.38
CA ASN A 1035 -37.23 7.82 33.59
C ASN A 1035 -37.84 8.25 34.95
N ASP A 1036 -38.67 7.41 35.57
CA ASP A 1036 -39.42 7.71 36.80
C ASP A 1036 -39.08 6.77 37.98
N ILE A 1037 -37.89 6.15 37.97
CA ILE A 1037 -37.45 5.25 39.05
C ILE A 1037 -36.75 5.98 40.19
N ILE A 1038 -37.01 5.52 41.41
CA ILE A 1038 -36.25 5.84 42.63
C ILE A 1038 -35.16 4.78 42.78
N LEU A 1039 -33.89 5.19 42.74
CA LEU A 1039 -32.73 4.31 42.86
C LEU A 1039 -32.42 4.00 44.33
N ASP A 1040 -33.33 3.29 45.00
CA ASP A 1040 -33.10 2.81 46.36
C ASP A 1040 -32.47 1.41 46.39
N GLU A 1041 -32.05 0.96 47.58
CA GLU A 1041 -31.42 -0.35 47.79
C GLU A 1041 -32.30 -1.51 47.31
N THR A 1042 -33.63 -1.36 47.42
CA THR A 1042 -34.60 -2.35 46.94
C THR A 1042 -34.53 -2.47 45.42
N TRP A 1043 -34.51 -1.33 44.71
CA TRP A 1043 -34.41 -1.31 43.26
C TRP A 1043 -33.15 -2.02 42.77
N PHE A 1044 -31.99 -1.74 43.38
CA PHE A 1044 -30.74 -2.43 43.03
C PHE A 1044 -30.79 -3.92 43.36
N THR A 1045 -31.42 -4.31 44.48
CA THR A 1045 -31.57 -5.73 44.85
C THR A 1045 -32.41 -6.51 43.84
N GLU A 1046 -33.44 -5.88 43.28
CA GLU A 1046 -34.31 -6.51 42.28
C GLU A 1046 -33.67 -6.54 40.88
N ASN A 1047 -32.98 -5.47 40.51
CA ASN A 1047 -32.60 -5.22 39.11
C ASN A 1047 -31.12 -5.43 38.81
N LEU A 1048 -30.23 -5.23 39.79
CA LEU A 1048 -28.77 -5.30 39.66
C LEU A 1048 -28.11 -6.00 40.86
N LYS A 1049 -28.75 -7.07 41.37
CA LYS A 1049 -28.29 -7.85 42.53
C LYS A 1049 -26.83 -8.28 42.42
N ASP A 1050 -26.40 -8.70 41.24
CA ASP A 1050 -25.03 -9.16 40.98
C ASP A 1050 -23.99 -8.07 41.27
N MET A 1051 -24.35 -6.79 41.09
CA MET A 1051 -23.49 -5.67 41.48
C MET A 1051 -23.46 -5.51 42.99
N LEU A 1052 -24.58 -5.64 43.71
CA LEU A 1052 -24.63 -5.56 45.17
C LEU A 1052 -23.90 -6.72 45.86
N ASP A 1053 -23.96 -7.92 45.28
CA ASP A 1053 -23.27 -9.11 45.78
C ASP A 1053 -21.77 -9.08 45.49
N SER A 1054 -21.32 -8.23 44.56
CA SER A 1054 -19.91 -8.08 44.22
C SER A 1054 -19.13 -7.41 45.35
N GLU A 1055 -17.94 -7.93 45.64
CA GLU A 1055 -17.03 -7.34 46.61
C GLU A 1055 -16.58 -5.93 46.20
N SER A 1056 -16.64 -5.60 44.91
CA SER A 1056 -16.22 -4.32 44.32
C SER A 1056 -17.19 -3.16 44.61
N TRP A 1057 -18.44 -3.41 44.99
CA TRP A 1057 -19.48 -2.36 45.07
C TRP A 1057 -20.09 -2.23 46.46
N LYS A 1058 -20.55 -1.01 46.81
CA LYS A 1058 -21.40 -0.76 47.97
C LYS A 1058 -22.52 0.20 47.61
N TYR A 1059 -23.71 -0.03 48.14
CA TYR A 1059 -24.81 0.93 48.06
C TYR A 1059 -24.56 2.09 49.03
N GLN A 1060 -24.62 3.32 48.52
CA GLN A 1060 -24.46 4.54 49.31
C GLN A 1060 -25.18 5.70 48.62
N ASP A 1061 -25.81 6.60 49.40
CA ASP A 1061 -26.38 7.86 48.92
C ASP A 1061 -27.37 7.73 47.74
N ASN A 1062 -28.28 6.74 47.79
CA ASN A 1062 -29.25 6.44 46.73
C ASN A 1062 -28.61 6.06 45.39
N GLY A 1063 -27.49 5.35 45.45
CA GLY A 1063 -26.78 4.83 44.30
C GLY A 1063 -25.78 3.75 44.67
N LEU A 1064 -25.04 3.27 43.68
CA LEU A 1064 -23.89 2.39 43.88
C LEU A 1064 -22.61 3.20 43.80
N ILE A 1065 -21.64 2.87 44.65
CA ILE A 1065 -20.27 3.34 44.48
C ILE A 1065 -19.31 2.15 44.52
N LEU A 1066 -18.20 2.30 43.82
CA LEU A 1066 -17.09 1.36 43.86
C LEU A 1066 -16.38 1.47 45.21
N LYS A 1067 -16.07 0.33 45.86
CA LYS A 1067 -15.58 0.26 47.24
C LYS A 1067 -14.22 0.90 47.45
#